data_AF-A0A8J2AJK1-F1
#
_entry.id   AF-A0A8J2AJK1-F1
#
_cell.length_a   1.000
_cell.length_b   1.000
_cell.length_c   1.000
_cell.angle_alpha   90.00
_cell.angle_beta   90.00
_cell.angle_gamma   90.00
#
_symmetry.space_group_name_H-M   'P 1'
#
loop_
_entity.id
_entity.type
_entity.pdbx_description
1 polymer ?
#
loop_
_entity_poly.entity_id
_entity_poly.type
_entity_poly.pdbx_seq_one_letter_code
_entity_poly.pdbx_strand_id
1 'polypeptide(L)'
;VDSNPCVVAFKQEVQKVKNLLPVVLALRNPNLKKRHWEQIQQIFVQNKLDHALDKRMDEQLEPLSEISNRATQEAELEQLFAKIKELWLYQKELPFLPYKDSKEVYILNDLAEDVIPSLEDSLVQISTILSSRYLYPTLKEEVERWQTDLNILFDCLEEWQFLQKNWMYLESIFHAVDIKKQLPTENAKFAEIDTHWKMIMRECSEGNNLANAARLELFRKWNTTLDTIQKSLEDYLQSKRLSFPRFFFLSNDELLEILAQARKIEAVRPHLRKCFDGLYTLKFANVDRNSAEILGMESEEKEEVYFYRTLKARSGNVERWLNEVEETMTKSIWTLVRRGLRDYFANIIGNGRSYYTRARFVLEKHMQVVMTVDAILWCKITEECFSNTARTNASSITLLSKWFQIQMQQLKELTDLLKTFPNLTRLQRLSIVALITQDVHYRDITENLAQEKITSAKSFKWQQQLRFYYDNFVETILVRQVDAVVKYGYEYTGNTTRLVITPLTDRCFLTITGALHLKLGANPSGPAGTGKTESTKDLAKQLARHCVVFNCSEQIDYKMMAKLYSGVVSCGSWTCLDEFNRISIEVLSVIAQQLTAIRQALLQCLSEFFFEGNVLLKLKPTCLVCITMNPGYAGRTELPDNLKILFRPISMMVPDFTLIAEVMLFAEGFATARKLSKKFTYLFKLCSEQLSQQDHYDFGMRAVKSVLLMAGNLLKKHMSELEHRLLLAAMRDANVPKFVADDVPLFSDIVQDLFPSNAQKGDGGSLAEGGDNLFSSSPGLTPVPAQISKIVQLFETLQLRIGVSLVGQTLSGKTVCYETLAKSLTLLRDQFLKYVQKEIKTHVLNPKCISMGELYGEFSELTQEWQDGLGSSLIRMTTIGGAG
;
A
#
# COMPACT_ATOMS: atom_id res chain seq x y z
N VAL A 1 72.47 65.26 -12.42
CA VAL A 1 72.66 64.05 -11.57
C VAL A 1 73.01 62.83 -12.42
N ASP A 2 72.69 62.82 -13.72
CA ASP A 2 73.11 61.78 -14.70
C ASP A 2 74.54 61.92 -15.28
N SER A 3 75.49 62.50 -14.54
CA SER A 3 76.88 62.70 -15.04
C SER A 3 77.95 62.28 -14.04
N ASN A 4 77.61 61.44 -13.05
CA ASN A 4 78.61 60.81 -12.18
C ASN A 4 79.01 59.43 -12.75
N PRO A 5 80.26 59.25 -13.21
CA PRO A 5 80.73 57.99 -13.78
C PRO A 5 80.66 56.81 -12.79
N CYS A 6 80.75 57.06 -11.48
CA CYS A 6 80.57 56.01 -10.47
C CYS A 6 79.12 55.52 -10.40
N VAL A 7 78.13 56.39 -10.59
CA VAL A 7 76.70 56.00 -10.59
C VAL A 7 76.38 55.16 -11.82
N VAL A 8 76.94 55.49 -12.98
CA VAL A 8 76.79 54.70 -14.21
C VAL A 8 77.45 53.32 -14.06
N ALA A 9 78.65 53.27 -13.49
CA ALA A 9 79.36 52.01 -13.21
C ALA A 9 78.59 51.12 -12.21
N PHE A 10 78.14 51.66 -11.08
CA PHE A 10 77.35 50.89 -10.11
C PHE A 10 75.97 50.49 -10.66
N LYS A 11 75.33 51.31 -11.48
CA LYS A 11 74.05 50.95 -12.15
C LYS A 11 74.26 49.81 -13.15
N GLN A 12 75.40 49.76 -13.84
CA GLN A 12 75.79 48.63 -14.69
C GLN A 12 76.09 47.37 -13.87
N GLU A 13 76.77 47.48 -12.72
CA GLU A 13 76.98 46.33 -11.84
C GLU A 13 75.67 45.80 -11.23
N VAL A 14 74.79 46.68 -10.76
CA VAL A 14 73.44 46.29 -10.29
C VAL A 14 72.64 45.63 -11.41
N GLN A 15 72.76 46.11 -12.66
CA GLN A 15 72.09 45.49 -13.80
C GLN A 15 72.67 44.10 -14.12
N LYS A 16 73.99 43.89 -14.01
CA LYS A 16 74.61 42.56 -14.13
C LYS A 16 74.14 41.60 -13.04
N VAL A 17 74.11 42.04 -11.77
CA VAL A 17 73.60 41.24 -10.64
C VAL A 17 72.10 40.94 -10.81
N LYS A 18 71.32 41.90 -11.32
CA LYS A 18 69.89 41.72 -11.61
C LYS A 18 69.64 40.66 -12.70
N ASN A 19 70.52 40.58 -13.71
CA ASN A 19 70.46 39.54 -14.74
C ASN A 19 70.89 38.16 -14.20
N LEU A 20 71.79 38.10 -13.21
CA LEU A 20 72.21 36.87 -12.53
C LEU A 20 71.20 36.36 -11.48
N LEU A 21 70.32 37.23 -10.98
CA LEU A 21 69.36 36.92 -9.93
C LEU A 21 68.46 35.69 -10.23
N PRO A 22 67.91 35.50 -11.44
CA PRO A 22 67.09 34.31 -11.75
C PRO A 22 67.90 33.01 -11.70
N VAL A 23 69.19 33.04 -12.05
CA VAL A 23 70.08 31.86 -11.95
C VAL A 23 70.36 31.53 -10.49
N VAL A 24 70.60 32.54 -9.67
CA VAL A 24 70.76 32.37 -8.22
C VAL A 24 69.48 31.83 -7.59
N LEU A 25 68.30 32.31 -8.01
CA LEU A 25 67.01 31.78 -7.55
C LEU A 25 66.80 30.33 -7.98
N ALA A 26 67.14 29.97 -9.22
CA ALA A 26 67.06 28.59 -9.72
C ALA A 26 67.98 27.64 -8.96
N LEU A 27 69.23 28.05 -8.69
CA LEU A 27 70.21 27.26 -7.93
C LEU A 27 69.92 27.20 -6.41
N ARG A 28 69.18 28.19 -5.89
CA ARG A 28 68.70 28.21 -4.49
C ARG A 28 67.33 27.58 -4.32
N ASN A 29 66.78 26.93 -5.33
CA ASN A 29 65.51 26.22 -5.20
C ASN A 29 65.63 25.12 -4.13
N PRO A 30 64.83 25.17 -3.05
CA PRO A 30 64.92 24.22 -1.95
C PRO A 30 64.58 22.78 -2.36
N ASN A 31 63.92 22.58 -3.51
CA ASN A 31 63.48 21.28 -4.01
C ASN A 31 64.56 20.55 -4.85
N LEU A 32 65.76 21.13 -5.01
CA LEU A 32 66.86 20.50 -5.74
C LEU A 32 67.44 19.30 -4.97
N LYS A 33 67.24 18.09 -5.52
CA LYS A 33 67.77 16.83 -5.00
C LYS A 33 69.07 16.45 -5.69
N LYS A 34 69.75 15.42 -5.16
CA LYS A 34 71.03 14.90 -5.68
C LYS A 34 71.00 14.65 -7.20
N ARG A 35 69.92 14.08 -7.74
CA ARG A 35 69.72 13.86 -9.20
C ARG A 35 69.69 15.15 -10.02
N HIS A 36 69.15 16.24 -9.47
CA HIS A 36 69.13 17.56 -10.12
C HIS A 36 70.51 18.18 -10.07
N TRP A 37 71.21 18.05 -8.95
CA TRP A 37 72.60 18.50 -8.82
C TRP A 37 73.55 17.76 -9.77
N GLU A 38 73.34 16.47 -10.04
CA GLU A 38 74.10 15.72 -11.04
C GLU A 38 73.84 16.25 -12.46
N GLN A 39 72.59 16.59 -12.81
CA GLN A 39 72.24 17.23 -14.09
C GLN A 39 72.81 18.66 -14.21
N ILE A 40 72.76 19.43 -13.13
CA ILE A 40 73.35 20.77 -13.04
C ILE A 40 74.87 20.69 -13.17
N GLN A 41 75.51 19.72 -12.51
CA GLN A 41 76.95 19.48 -12.61
C GLN A 41 77.35 19.12 -14.04
N GLN A 42 76.54 18.34 -14.76
CA GLN A 42 76.74 18.02 -16.19
C GLN A 42 76.71 19.27 -17.09
N ILE A 43 75.91 20.28 -16.76
CA ILE A 43 75.87 21.57 -17.47
C ILE A 43 77.13 22.40 -17.19
N PHE A 44 77.69 22.28 -15.99
CA PHE A 44 78.86 23.05 -15.53
C PHE A 44 80.23 22.36 -15.76
N VAL A 45 80.30 21.21 -16.46
CA VAL A 45 81.51 20.36 -16.65
C VAL A 45 82.74 21.06 -17.27
N GLN A 46 82.69 22.35 -17.62
CA GLN A 46 83.88 23.08 -18.05
C GLN A 46 84.46 24.10 -17.07
N ASN A 47 83.83 24.45 -15.94
CA ASN A 47 84.48 25.33 -14.94
C ASN A 47 83.99 25.03 -13.51
N LYS A 48 84.93 25.00 -12.55
CA LYS A 48 84.62 24.95 -11.11
C LYS A 48 83.65 26.07 -10.74
N LEU A 49 82.67 25.77 -9.88
CA LEU A 49 81.59 26.65 -9.46
C LEU A 49 82.08 28.05 -8.99
N ASP A 50 83.30 28.12 -8.43
CA ASP A 50 83.95 29.35 -7.96
C ASP A 50 84.29 30.37 -9.06
N HIS A 51 84.36 29.95 -10.33
CA HIS A 51 84.69 30.82 -11.48
C HIS A 51 83.52 31.10 -12.43
N ALA A 52 82.31 30.61 -12.13
CA ALA A 52 81.17 30.69 -13.05
C ALA A 52 80.43 32.04 -13.07
N LEU A 53 80.66 32.90 -12.07
CA LEU A 53 79.90 34.16 -11.90
C LEU A 53 80.25 35.25 -12.92
N ASP A 54 81.38 35.15 -13.64
CA ASP A 54 81.93 36.33 -14.31
C ASP A 54 81.70 36.47 -15.81
N LYS A 55 81.32 35.44 -16.60
CA LYS A 55 81.21 35.64 -18.07
C LYS A 55 80.12 34.95 -18.91
N ARG A 56 79.36 33.93 -18.48
CA ARG A 56 78.40 33.23 -19.40
C ARG A 56 77.14 32.65 -18.75
N MET A 57 76.67 33.23 -17.64
CA MET A 57 75.46 32.70 -16.96
C MET A 57 74.16 33.02 -17.70
N ASP A 58 74.14 34.08 -18.53
CA ASP A 58 72.95 34.45 -19.31
C ASP A 58 72.57 33.37 -20.35
N GLU A 59 73.57 32.69 -20.95
CA GLU A 59 73.38 31.61 -21.95
C GLU A 59 72.94 30.27 -21.32
N GLN A 60 73.11 30.09 -20.01
CA GLN A 60 72.76 28.85 -19.29
C GLN A 60 71.52 29.01 -18.39
N LEU A 61 70.83 30.15 -18.45
CA LEU A 61 69.66 30.45 -17.63
C LEU A 61 68.46 29.57 -17.98
N GLU A 62 68.19 29.32 -19.26
CA GLU A 62 67.09 28.44 -19.71
C GLU A 62 67.21 26.99 -19.20
N PRO A 63 68.33 26.26 -19.41
CA PRO A 63 68.46 24.88 -18.94
C PRO A 63 68.48 24.77 -17.40
N LEU A 64 69.06 25.75 -16.69
CA LEU A 64 69.03 25.79 -15.22
C LEU A 64 67.62 26.09 -14.69
N SER A 65 66.89 26.99 -15.35
CA SER A 65 65.48 27.28 -15.03
C SER A 65 64.61 26.05 -15.29
N GLU A 66 64.85 25.30 -16.37
CA GLU A 66 64.13 24.07 -16.68
C GLU A 66 64.35 22.98 -15.62
N ILE A 67 65.59 22.76 -15.17
CA ILE A 67 65.89 21.80 -14.09
C ILE A 67 65.29 22.26 -12.76
N SER A 68 65.39 23.56 -12.44
CA SER A 68 64.76 24.12 -11.25
C SER A 68 63.23 23.96 -11.28
N ASN A 69 62.59 24.23 -12.42
CA ASN A 69 61.15 24.05 -12.59
C ASN A 69 60.74 22.58 -12.50
N ARG A 70 61.53 21.67 -13.09
CA ARG A 70 61.34 20.22 -12.93
C ARG A 70 61.42 19.79 -11.47
N ALA A 71 62.39 20.31 -10.71
CA ALA A 71 62.54 20.02 -9.29
C ALA A 71 61.33 20.50 -8.46
N THR A 72 60.78 21.68 -8.77
CA THR A 72 59.56 22.18 -8.13
C THR A 72 58.35 21.29 -8.45
N GLN A 73 58.16 20.94 -9.71
CA GLN A 73 57.04 20.09 -10.15
C GLN A 73 57.14 18.67 -9.59
N GLU A 74 58.34 18.09 -9.51
CA GLU A 74 58.55 16.80 -8.84
C GLU A 74 58.23 16.85 -7.34
N ALA A 75 58.61 17.93 -6.65
CA ALA A 75 58.29 18.09 -5.23
C ALA A 75 56.78 18.24 -4.98
N GLU A 76 56.04 18.90 -5.88
CA GLU A 76 54.58 18.97 -5.84
C GLU A 76 53.95 17.58 -5.97
N LEU A 77 54.42 16.75 -6.93
CA LEU A 77 53.95 15.37 -7.10
C LEU A 77 54.26 14.49 -5.89
N GLU A 78 55.46 14.61 -5.32
CA GLU A 78 55.84 13.87 -4.11
C GLU A 78 55.01 14.28 -2.89
N GLN A 79 54.69 15.58 -2.75
CA GLN A 79 53.80 16.06 -1.68
C GLN A 79 52.37 15.54 -1.86
N LEU A 80 51.84 15.54 -3.09
CA LEU A 80 50.53 14.97 -3.39
C LEU A 80 50.50 13.47 -3.06
N PHE A 81 51.51 12.71 -3.49
CA PHE A 81 51.59 11.29 -3.19
C PHE A 81 51.77 11.00 -1.69
N ALA A 82 52.56 11.82 -0.99
CA ALA A 82 52.74 11.69 0.46
C ALA A 82 51.44 11.91 1.23
N LYS A 83 50.60 12.87 0.80
CA LYS A 83 49.26 13.07 1.39
C LYS A 83 48.36 11.84 1.22
N ILE A 84 48.38 11.21 0.05
CA ILE A 84 47.62 9.97 -0.21
C ILE A 84 48.11 8.85 0.71
N LYS A 85 49.43 8.65 0.83
CA LYS A 85 50.01 7.68 1.75
C LYS A 85 49.61 7.94 3.20
N GLU A 86 49.68 9.19 3.64
CA GLU A 86 49.34 9.57 5.01
C GLU A 86 47.87 9.30 5.34
N LEU A 87 46.99 9.63 4.40
CA LEU A 87 45.55 9.43 4.53
C LEU A 87 45.21 7.95 4.73
N TRP A 88 45.73 7.05 3.88
CA TRP A 88 45.39 5.63 3.91
C TRP A 88 46.18 4.80 4.94
N LEU A 89 47.35 5.26 5.38
CA LEU A 89 48.15 4.55 6.41
C LEU A 89 47.79 4.95 7.84
N TYR A 90 47.33 6.19 8.05
CA TYR A 90 47.21 6.74 9.41
C TYR A 90 45.87 7.41 9.73
N GLN A 91 45.10 7.86 8.73
CA GLN A 91 43.90 8.67 8.98
C GLN A 91 42.59 7.94 8.68
N LYS A 92 42.57 7.02 7.72
CA LYS A 92 41.37 6.27 7.34
C LYS A 92 41.28 4.94 8.08
N GLU A 93 40.19 4.76 8.81
CA GLU A 93 39.77 3.50 9.40
C GLU A 93 38.40 3.10 8.82
N LEU A 94 38.17 1.79 8.62
CA LEU A 94 36.86 1.32 8.21
C LEU A 94 35.90 1.33 9.40
N PRO A 95 34.71 1.92 9.27
CA PRO A 95 33.73 1.97 10.36
C PRO A 95 33.05 0.60 10.53
N PHE A 96 33.22 -0.02 11.71
CA PHE A 96 32.55 -1.27 12.08
C PHE A 96 31.50 -1.04 13.18
N LEU A 97 30.36 -1.72 13.08
CA LEU A 97 29.27 -1.70 14.04
C LEU A 97 28.94 -3.13 14.51
N PRO A 98 28.54 -3.32 15.78
CA PRO A 98 28.02 -4.61 16.23
C PRO A 98 26.71 -4.95 15.51
N TYR A 99 26.56 -6.21 15.09
CA TYR A 99 25.36 -6.72 14.43
C TYR A 99 24.38 -7.30 15.44
N LYS A 100 23.14 -6.76 15.46
CA LYS A 100 22.08 -7.11 16.44
C LYS A 100 22.57 -6.92 17.90
N ASP A 101 21.97 -7.61 18.87
CA ASP A 101 22.39 -7.59 20.28
C ASP A 101 23.68 -8.38 20.55
N SER A 102 24.35 -8.90 19.51
CA SER A 102 25.54 -9.74 19.67
C SER A 102 26.81 -8.89 19.73
N LYS A 103 27.53 -8.97 20.85
CA LYS A 103 28.83 -8.27 21.04
C LYS A 103 30.00 -8.89 20.26
N GLU A 104 29.77 -10.01 19.58
CA GLU A 104 30.84 -10.80 18.94
C GLU A 104 30.78 -10.78 17.41
N VAL A 105 29.75 -10.17 16.81
CA VAL A 105 29.57 -10.10 15.35
C VAL A 105 29.57 -8.64 14.93
N TYR A 106 30.38 -8.31 13.92
CA TYR A 106 30.53 -6.96 13.40
C TYR A 106 30.10 -6.88 11.92
N ILE A 107 29.56 -5.73 11.52
CA ILE A 107 29.25 -5.35 10.14
C ILE A 107 29.94 -4.02 9.80
N LEU A 108 30.27 -3.81 8.54
CA LEU A 108 30.66 -2.49 8.03
C LEU A 108 29.46 -1.53 8.10
N ASN A 109 29.72 -0.32 8.58
CA ASN A 109 28.78 0.80 8.46
C ASN A 109 28.80 1.35 7.02
N ASP A 110 27.91 2.31 6.73
CA ASP A 110 27.88 2.98 5.45
C ASP A 110 29.25 3.59 5.08
N LEU A 111 29.78 3.17 3.93
CA LEU A 111 31.05 3.65 3.38
C LEU A 111 30.85 4.70 2.29
N ALA A 112 29.61 4.91 1.83
CA ALA A 112 29.29 5.75 0.67
C ALA A 112 29.49 7.25 0.94
N GLU A 113 29.40 7.70 2.20
CA GLU A 113 29.53 9.12 2.53
C GLU A 113 30.98 9.59 2.72
N ASP A 114 31.91 8.70 3.04
CA ASP A 114 33.29 9.12 3.40
C ASP A 114 34.38 8.26 2.76
N VAL A 115 34.36 6.94 2.94
CA VAL A 115 35.46 6.05 2.53
C VAL A 115 35.52 5.90 1.01
N ILE A 116 34.38 5.64 0.35
CA ILE A 116 34.32 5.47 -1.11
C ILE A 116 34.68 6.78 -1.83
N PRO A 117 34.08 7.95 -1.50
CA PRO A 117 34.48 9.22 -2.13
C PRO A 117 35.96 9.55 -1.94
N SER A 118 36.51 9.31 -0.73
CA SER A 118 37.94 9.51 -0.47
C SER A 118 38.83 8.60 -1.32
N LEU A 119 38.38 7.38 -1.60
CA LEU A 119 39.09 6.39 -2.42
C LEU A 119 39.05 6.77 -3.90
N GLU A 120 37.89 7.18 -4.41
CA GLU A 120 37.74 7.71 -5.76
C GLU A 120 38.60 8.96 -5.99
N ASP A 121 38.57 9.92 -5.07
CA ASP A 121 39.42 11.12 -5.11
C ASP A 121 40.91 10.76 -5.10
N SER A 122 41.32 9.78 -4.29
CA SER A 122 42.70 9.29 -4.24
C SER A 122 43.12 8.64 -5.56
N LEU A 123 42.25 7.84 -6.19
CA LEU A 123 42.50 7.20 -7.49
C LEU A 123 42.62 8.25 -8.61
N VAL A 124 41.80 9.30 -8.61
CA VAL A 124 41.90 10.43 -9.54
C VAL A 124 43.22 11.18 -9.35
N GLN A 125 43.63 11.44 -8.11
CA GLN A 125 44.91 12.07 -7.81
C GLN A 125 46.10 11.22 -8.26
N ILE A 126 46.07 9.90 -8.03
CA ILE A 126 47.10 8.96 -8.53
C ILE A 126 47.17 8.98 -10.06
N SER A 127 46.03 8.95 -10.75
CA SER A 127 45.97 9.04 -12.22
C SER A 127 46.57 10.37 -12.73
N THR A 128 46.32 11.46 -12.01
CA THR A 128 46.92 12.78 -12.29
C THR A 128 48.44 12.76 -12.11
N ILE A 129 48.96 12.08 -11.08
CA ILE A 129 50.40 11.91 -10.86
C ILE A 129 51.03 11.09 -11.98
N LEU A 130 50.39 9.97 -12.38
CA LEU A 130 50.87 9.07 -13.43
C LEU A 130 50.89 9.70 -14.83
N SER A 131 49.96 10.62 -15.11
CA SER A 131 49.90 11.36 -16.37
C SER A 131 50.89 12.53 -16.47
N SER A 132 51.54 12.91 -15.36
CA SER A 132 52.49 14.00 -15.34
C SER A 132 53.82 13.65 -16.02
N ARG A 133 54.27 14.51 -16.94
CA ARG A 133 55.59 14.40 -17.60
C ARG A 133 56.78 14.56 -16.67
N TYR A 134 56.57 15.09 -15.46
CA TYR A 134 57.61 15.33 -14.46
C TYR A 134 57.80 14.12 -13.52
N LEU A 135 57.06 13.02 -13.72
CA LEU A 135 57.19 11.82 -12.92
C LEU A 135 58.49 11.07 -13.25
N TYR A 136 59.34 10.87 -12.26
CA TYR A 136 60.61 10.15 -12.41
C TYR A 136 60.43 8.64 -12.15
N PRO A 137 61.30 7.77 -12.73
CA PRO A 137 61.07 6.32 -12.78
C PRO A 137 60.85 5.63 -11.42
N THR A 138 61.62 5.98 -10.39
CA THR A 138 61.48 5.35 -9.07
C THR A 138 60.19 5.70 -8.34
N LEU A 139 59.67 6.92 -8.51
CA LEU A 139 58.35 7.28 -7.96
C LEU A 139 57.22 6.66 -8.78
N LYS A 140 57.41 6.51 -10.09
CA LYS A 140 56.44 5.85 -10.96
C LYS A 140 56.14 4.42 -10.50
N GLU A 141 57.16 3.61 -10.23
CA GLU A 141 56.97 2.23 -9.73
C GLU A 141 56.18 2.20 -8.41
N GLU A 142 56.46 3.13 -7.48
CA GLU A 142 55.71 3.21 -6.23
C GLU A 142 54.25 3.65 -6.45
N VAL A 143 54.01 4.63 -7.31
CA VAL A 143 52.67 5.15 -7.59
C VAL A 143 51.83 4.10 -8.34
N GLU A 144 52.41 3.35 -9.28
CA GLU A 144 51.74 2.22 -9.96
C GLU A 144 51.37 1.10 -8.99
N ARG A 145 52.24 0.79 -8.02
CA ARG A 145 51.92 -0.17 -6.95
C ARG A 145 50.75 0.31 -6.09
N TRP A 146 50.77 1.57 -5.66
CA TRP A 146 49.67 2.17 -4.89
C TRP A 146 48.37 2.23 -5.70
N GLN A 147 48.43 2.50 -7.00
CA GLN A 147 47.27 2.43 -7.87
C GLN A 147 46.66 1.02 -7.86
N THR A 148 47.51 -0.01 -7.94
CA THR A 148 47.07 -1.41 -7.89
C THR A 148 46.44 -1.74 -6.54
N ASP A 149 47.10 -1.35 -5.44
CA ASP A 149 46.63 -1.62 -4.08
C ASP A 149 45.30 -0.91 -3.77
N LEU A 150 45.13 0.36 -4.19
CA LEU A 150 43.88 1.11 -4.01
C LEU A 150 42.75 0.59 -4.90
N ASN A 151 43.03 0.13 -6.13
CA ASN A 151 42.01 -0.52 -6.97
C ASN A 151 41.55 -1.85 -6.35
N ILE A 152 42.49 -2.65 -5.81
CA ILE A 152 42.14 -3.89 -5.09
C ILE A 152 41.29 -3.58 -3.85
N LEU A 153 41.61 -2.51 -3.12
CA LEU A 153 40.81 -2.04 -1.99
C LEU A 153 39.39 -1.64 -2.44
N PHE A 154 39.26 -0.88 -3.52
CA PHE A 154 37.97 -0.45 -4.07
C PHE A 154 37.09 -1.66 -4.43
N ASP A 155 37.59 -2.54 -5.30
CA ASP A 155 36.90 -3.76 -5.70
C ASP A 155 36.53 -4.63 -4.48
N CYS A 156 37.42 -4.72 -3.49
CA CYS A 156 37.18 -5.54 -2.30
C CYS A 156 36.08 -4.96 -1.43
N LEU A 157 36.00 -3.63 -1.27
CA LEU A 157 34.94 -2.98 -0.50
C LEU A 157 33.58 -3.11 -1.19
N GLU A 158 33.50 -3.01 -2.52
CA GLU A 158 32.25 -3.24 -3.25
C GLU A 158 31.73 -4.67 -3.08
N GLU A 159 32.60 -5.66 -3.30
CA GLU A 159 32.25 -7.08 -3.14
C GLU A 159 31.92 -7.42 -1.67
N TRP A 160 32.60 -6.78 -0.72
CA TRP A 160 32.32 -6.92 0.71
C TRP A 160 30.93 -6.37 1.05
N GLN A 161 30.57 -5.16 0.59
CA GLN A 161 29.23 -4.60 0.82
C GLN A 161 28.14 -5.50 0.26
N PHE A 162 28.32 -6.01 -0.97
CA PHE A 162 27.38 -6.94 -1.59
C PHE A 162 27.26 -8.25 -0.80
N LEU A 163 28.38 -8.79 -0.32
CA LEU A 163 28.43 -9.99 0.50
C LEU A 163 27.72 -9.80 1.83
N GLN A 164 28.00 -8.70 2.53
CA GLN A 164 27.38 -8.35 3.80
C GLN A 164 25.87 -8.27 3.65
N LYS A 165 25.42 -7.55 2.62
CA LYS A 165 24.01 -7.38 2.27
C LYS A 165 23.29 -8.71 2.08
N ASN A 166 23.85 -9.61 1.25
CA ASN A 166 23.28 -10.93 1.00
C ASN A 166 23.36 -11.86 2.22
N TRP A 167 24.44 -11.78 2.99
CA TRP A 167 24.64 -12.58 4.20
C TRP A 167 23.62 -12.21 5.28
N MET A 168 23.36 -10.92 5.53
CA MET A 168 22.38 -10.48 6.53
C MET A 168 20.97 -11.00 6.23
N TYR A 169 20.54 -10.92 4.96
CA TYR A 169 19.26 -11.46 4.52
C TYR A 169 19.17 -12.97 4.77
N LEU A 170 20.18 -13.74 4.33
CA LEU A 170 20.18 -15.20 4.48
C LEU A 170 20.36 -15.66 5.93
N GLU A 171 21.09 -14.93 6.77
CA GLU A 171 21.29 -15.24 8.19
C GLU A 171 19.95 -15.28 8.93
N SER A 172 19.10 -14.28 8.71
CA SER A 172 17.78 -14.19 9.33
C SER A 172 16.88 -15.38 8.97
N ILE A 173 16.98 -15.87 7.73
CA ILE A 173 16.15 -16.93 7.16
C ILE A 173 16.66 -18.30 7.61
N PHE A 174 17.96 -18.56 7.42
CA PHE A 174 18.56 -19.83 7.78
C PHE A 174 18.66 -19.99 9.29
N HIS A 175 18.46 -18.98 10.13
CA HIS A 175 18.30 -19.17 11.58
C HIS A 175 17.12 -20.12 11.91
N ALA A 176 16.07 -20.16 11.08
CA ALA A 176 14.89 -20.97 11.30
C ALA A 176 15.13 -22.48 11.07
N VAL A 177 14.92 -23.29 12.11
CA VAL A 177 15.19 -24.74 12.12
C VAL A 177 14.43 -25.50 11.02
N ASP A 178 13.18 -25.12 10.73
CA ASP A 178 12.37 -25.81 9.74
C ASP A 178 12.84 -25.51 8.30
N ILE A 179 13.40 -24.32 8.03
CA ILE A 179 14.00 -23.99 6.72
C ILE A 179 15.32 -24.76 6.54
N LYS A 180 16.17 -24.84 7.57
CA LYS A 180 17.41 -25.65 7.52
C LYS A 180 17.15 -27.11 7.12
N LYS A 181 16.03 -27.66 7.56
CA LYS A 181 15.63 -29.04 7.24
C LYS A 181 15.13 -29.21 5.80
N GLN A 182 14.55 -28.17 5.22
CA GLN A 182 14.02 -28.19 3.86
C GLN A 182 15.10 -27.92 2.81
N LEU A 183 16.11 -27.11 3.15
CA LEU A 183 17.24 -26.73 2.29
C LEU A 183 18.59 -27.11 2.94
N PRO A 184 18.89 -28.42 3.13
CA PRO A 184 20.06 -28.86 3.88
C PRO A 184 21.38 -28.59 3.14
N THR A 185 21.37 -28.70 1.81
CA THR A 185 22.56 -28.47 0.95
C THR A 185 22.96 -27.00 0.94
N GLU A 186 21.97 -26.10 0.85
CA GLU A 186 22.17 -24.66 0.86
C GLU A 186 22.54 -24.18 2.27
N ASN A 187 21.92 -24.74 3.30
CA ASN A 187 22.27 -24.45 4.69
C ASN A 187 23.71 -24.86 5.02
N ALA A 188 24.21 -25.98 4.50
CA ALA A 188 25.61 -26.39 4.71
C ALA A 188 26.60 -25.39 4.08
N LYS A 189 26.33 -24.96 2.84
CA LYS A 189 27.13 -23.93 2.15
C LYS A 189 27.08 -22.59 2.90
N PHE A 190 25.88 -22.16 3.33
CA PHE A 190 25.72 -20.93 4.09
C PHE A 190 26.44 -20.99 5.44
N ALA A 191 26.36 -22.10 6.18
CA ALA A 191 27.03 -22.24 7.48
C ALA A 191 28.57 -22.16 7.37
N GLU A 192 29.13 -22.71 6.29
CA GLU A 192 30.56 -22.54 6.00
C GLU A 192 30.91 -21.06 5.79
N ILE A 193 30.12 -20.33 5.00
CA ILE A 193 30.34 -18.89 4.77
C ILE A 193 30.13 -18.10 6.06
N ASP A 194 29.06 -18.38 6.82
CA ASP A 194 28.69 -17.68 8.05
C ASP A 194 29.80 -17.75 9.11
N THR A 195 30.40 -18.93 9.29
CA THR A 195 31.49 -19.12 10.26
C THR A 195 32.74 -18.34 9.86
N HIS A 196 33.18 -18.45 8.60
CA HIS A 196 34.37 -17.75 8.12
C HIS A 196 34.15 -16.24 8.03
N TRP A 197 32.95 -15.80 7.63
CA TRP A 197 32.58 -14.40 7.57
C TRP A 197 32.67 -13.74 8.95
N LYS A 198 32.05 -14.34 9.98
CA LYS A 198 32.13 -13.83 11.36
C LYS A 198 33.57 -13.73 11.87
N MET A 199 34.42 -14.70 11.51
CA MET A 199 35.85 -14.65 11.86
C MET A 199 36.55 -13.49 11.18
N ILE A 200 36.38 -13.32 9.86
CA ILE A 200 37.00 -12.22 9.09
C ILE A 200 36.53 -10.87 9.63
N MET A 201 35.23 -10.69 9.89
CA MET A 201 34.69 -9.44 10.42
C MET A 201 35.29 -9.08 11.79
N ARG A 202 35.50 -10.08 12.65
CA ARG A 202 36.17 -9.89 13.94
C ARG A 202 37.62 -9.49 13.76
N GLU A 203 38.38 -10.20 12.93
CA GLU A 203 39.79 -9.87 12.63
C GLU A 203 39.94 -8.45 12.07
N CYS A 204 39.04 -8.05 11.18
CA CYS A 204 39.07 -6.72 10.56
C CYS A 204 38.71 -5.61 11.55
N SER A 205 37.78 -5.87 12.48
CA SER A 205 37.44 -4.93 13.56
C SER A 205 38.59 -4.69 14.55
N GLU A 206 39.49 -5.67 14.71
CA GLU A 206 40.67 -5.60 15.58
C GLU A 206 41.89 -4.94 14.89
N GLY A 207 41.74 -4.43 13.66
CA GLY A 207 42.75 -3.64 12.94
C GLY A 207 43.70 -4.43 12.04
N ASN A 208 43.46 -5.74 11.83
CA ASN A 208 44.34 -6.58 11.01
C ASN A 208 43.91 -6.58 9.53
N ASN A 209 44.60 -5.74 8.75
CA ASN A 209 44.63 -5.66 7.28
C ASN A 209 43.25 -5.46 6.63
N LEU A 210 43.03 -4.33 5.94
CA LEU A 210 41.66 -3.89 5.59
C LEU A 210 41.14 -4.43 4.24
N ALA A 211 41.99 -4.83 3.30
CA ALA A 211 41.61 -5.55 2.07
C ALA A 211 42.87 -6.10 1.40
N ASN A 212 42.76 -7.25 0.72
CA ASN A 212 43.84 -7.77 -0.13
C ASN A 212 43.27 -8.61 -1.27
N ALA A 213 44.11 -8.91 -2.27
CA ALA A 213 43.70 -9.69 -3.44
C ALA A 213 43.09 -11.05 -3.08
N ALA A 214 43.58 -11.70 -2.03
CA ALA A 214 43.06 -13.00 -1.58
C ALA A 214 41.64 -12.88 -1.00
N ARG A 215 41.34 -11.83 -0.23
CA ARG A 215 40.00 -11.57 0.31
C ARG A 215 39.04 -11.14 -0.79
N LEU A 216 39.51 -10.35 -1.77
CA LEU A 216 38.71 -10.01 -2.95
C LEU A 216 38.23 -11.25 -3.70
N GLU A 217 39.14 -12.18 -4.03
CA GLU A 217 38.76 -13.43 -4.70
C GLU A 217 37.82 -14.30 -3.85
N LEU A 218 38.04 -14.33 -2.53
CA LEU A 218 37.19 -15.05 -1.59
C LEU A 218 35.76 -14.47 -1.55
N PHE A 219 35.62 -13.15 -1.45
CA PHE A 219 34.32 -12.47 -1.43
C PHE A 219 33.57 -12.65 -2.75
N ARG A 220 34.24 -12.54 -3.90
CA ARG A 220 33.66 -12.85 -5.22
C ARG A 220 33.10 -14.27 -5.28
N LYS A 221 33.87 -15.25 -4.78
CA LYS A 221 33.45 -16.65 -4.71
C LYS A 221 32.24 -16.85 -3.78
N TRP A 222 32.25 -16.21 -2.61
CA TRP A 222 31.14 -16.30 -1.67
C TRP A 222 29.89 -15.61 -2.19
N ASN A 223 30.00 -14.46 -2.84
CA ASN A 223 28.90 -13.76 -3.51
C ASN A 223 28.21 -14.65 -4.54
N THR A 224 28.98 -15.29 -5.43
CA THR A 224 28.43 -16.25 -6.40
C THR A 224 27.71 -17.42 -5.71
N THR A 225 28.24 -17.85 -4.55
CA THR A 225 27.64 -18.94 -3.76
C THR A 225 26.34 -18.48 -3.07
N LEU A 226 26.31 -17.27 -2.49
CA LEU A 226 25.13 -16.68 -1.88
C LEU A 226 24.03 -16.42 -2.92
N ASP A 227 24.37 -15.94 -4.12
CA ASP A 227 23.42 -15.78 -5.22
C ASP A 227 22.80 -17.12 -5.63
N THR A 228 23.61 -18.18 -5.66
CA THR A 228 23.11 -19.54 -5.92
C THR A 228 22.15 -19.99 -4.82
N ILE A 229 22.45 -19.70 -3.54
CA ILE A 229 21.58 -20.01 -2.40
C ILE A 229 20.26 -19.22 -2.49
N GLN A 230 20.33 -17.92 -2.80
CA GLN A 230 19.15 -17.08 -2.99
C GLN A 230 18.25 -17.61 -4.10
N LYS A 231 18.83 -17.99 -5.25
CA LYS A 231 18.08 -18.59 -6.36
C LYS A 231 17.39 -19.90 -5.93
N SER A 232 18.09 -20.78 -5.22
CA SER A 232 17.49 -22.01 -4.70
C SER A 232 16.37 -21.73 -3.68
N LEU A 233 16.50 -20.67 -2.87
CA LEU A 233 15.46 -20.22 -1.95
C LEU A 233 14.23 -19.70 -2.71
N GLU A 234 14.42 -18.89 -3.77
CA GLU A 234 13.34 -18.41 -4.63
C GLU A 234 12.60 -19.56 -5.31
N ASP A 235 13.33 -20.54 -5.86
CA ASP A 235 12.77 -21.74 -6.47
C ASP A 235 11.95 -22.55 -5.44
N TYR A 236 12.44 -22.66 -4.21
CA TYR A 236 11.72 -23.29 -3.11
C TYR A 236 10.41 -22.54 -2.77
N LEU A 237 10.46 -21.22 -2.60
CA LEU A 237 9.26 -20.41 -2.35
C LEU A 237 8.25 -20.52 -3.50
N GLN A 238 8.73 -20.55 -4.74
CA GLN A 238 7.89 -20.72 -5.92
C GLN A 238 7.22 -22.10 -5.93
N SER A 239 7.92 -23.16 -5.56
CA SER A 239 7.34 -24.50 -5.38
C SER A 239 6.22 -24.51 -4.33
N LYS A 240 6.39 -23.79 -3.22
CA LYS A 240 5.35 -23.62 -2.19
C LYS A 240 4.15 -22.84 -2.70
N ARG A 241 4.35 -21.79 -3.50
CA ARG A 241 3.27 -21.05 -4.16
C ARG A 241 2.49 -21.89 -5.16
N LEU A 242 3.16 -22.74 -5.94
CA LEU A 242 2.49 -23.66 -6.86
C LEU A 242 1.67 -24.72 -6.10
N SER A 243 2.16 -25.14 -4.92
CA SER A 243 1.45 -26.10 -4.06
C SER A 243 0.21 -25.50 -3.38
N PHE A 244 0.26 -24.24 -2.97
CA PHE A 244 -0.89 -23.48 -2.47
C PHE A 244 -0.92 -22.07 -3.11
N PRO A 245 -1.67 -21.90 -4.21
CA PRO A 245 -1.66 -20.68 -5.00
C PRO A 245 -2.03 -19.37 -4.30
N ARG A 246 -2.70 -19.40 -3.14
CA ARG A 246 -2.99 -18.16 -2.39
C ARG A 246 -1.72 -17.52 -1.79
N PHE A 247 -0.62 -18.27 -1.68
CA PHE A 247 0.69 -17.71 -1.29
C PHE A 247 1.30 -16.77 -2.33
N PHE A 248 0.79 -16.70 -3.57
CA PHE A 248 1.20 -15.69 -4.52
C PHE A 248 0.84 -14.26 -4.06
N PHE A 249 -0.14 -14.10 -3.16
CA PHE A 249 -0.58 -12.82 -2.64
C PHE A 249 0.20 -12.34 -1.39
N LEU A 250 1.17 -13.13 -0.92
CA LEU A 250 2.05 -12.80 0.20
C LEU A 250 3.41 -12.31 -0.30
N SER A 251 4.08 -11.48 0.49
CA SER A 251 5.50 -11.15 0.23
C SER A 251 6.40 -12.38 0.43
N ASN A 252 7.68 -12.27 0.05
CA ASN A 252 8.65 -13.34 0.34
C ASN A 252 8.81 -13.52 1.84
N ASP A 253 8.96 -12.42 2.59
CA ASP A 253 9.16 -12.43 4.04
C ASP A 253 7.96 -13.02 4.79
N GLU A 254 6.74 -12.64 4.41
CA GLU A 254 5.52 -13.19 5.01
C GLU A 254 5.39 -14.70 4.76
N LEU A 255 5.76 -15.16 3.57
CA LEU A 255 5.76 -16.59 3.26
C LEU A 255 6.85 -17.31 4.05
N LEU A 256 8.02 -16.72 4.20
CA LEU A 256 9.11 -17.26 5.00
C LEU A 256 8.74 -17.33 6.49
N GLU A 257 8.04 -16.33 7.02
CA GLU A 257 7.54 -16.31 8.40
C GLU A 257 6.58 -17.50 8.66
N ILE A 258 5.63 -17.72 7.73
CA ILE A 258 4.71 -18.86 7.77
C ILE A 258 5.47 -20.21 7.73
N LEU A 259 6.47 -20.31 6.86
CA LEU A 259 7.23 -21.55 6.67
C LEU A 259 8.22 -21.82 7.81
N ALA A 260 8.83 -20.77 8.39
CA ALA A 260 9.73 -20.84 9.53
C ALA A 260 9.02 -21.30 10.80
N GLN A 261 7.73 -20.95 10.95
CA GLN A 261 6.90 -21.32 12.09
C GLN A 261 5.82 -22.35 11.74
N ALA A 262 6.07 -23.22 10.75
CA ALA A 262 5.09 -24.18 10.23
C ALA A 262 4.40 -25.06 11.30
N ARG A 263 5.04 -25.26 12.46
CA ARG A 263 4.49 -26.04 13.59
C ARG A 263 3.50 -25.25 14.46
N LYS A 264 3.57 -23.92 14.44
CA LYS A 264 2.70 -23.04 15.22
C LYS A 264 1.58 -22.54 14.31
N ILE A 265 0.39 -23.10 14.46
CA ILE A 265 -0.78 -22.71 13.65
C ILE A 265 -1.13 -21.22 13.87
N GLU A 266 -0.88 -20.72 15.08
CA GLU A 266 -1.02 -19.32 15.45
C GLU A 266 -0.26 -18.36 14.53
N ALA A 267 0.92 -18.77 14.04
CA ALA A 267 1.75 -17.95 13.18
C ALA A 267 1.10 -17.65 11.81
N VAL A 268 0.17 -18.49 11.37
CA VAL A 268 -0.52 -18.30 10.08
C VAL A 268 -1.66 -17.30 10.19
N ARG A 269 -2.23 -17.10 11.39
CA ARG A 269 -3.42 -16.25 11.62
C ARG A 269 -3.31 -14.83 11.04
N PRO A 270 -2.19 -14.09 11.22
CA PRO A 270 -2.07 -12.72 10.71
C PRO A 270 -2.15 -12.61 9.18
N HIS A 271 -1.80 -13.70 8.47
CA HIS A 271 -1.72 -13.75 7.01
C HIS A 271 -2.98 -14.30 6.34
N LEU A 272 -3.90 -14.93 7.10
CA LEU A 272 -5.15 -15.49 6.54
C LEU A 272 -5.98 -14.44 5.79
N ARG A 273 -6.06 -13.21 6.32
CA ARG A 273 -6.76 -12.07 5.71
C ARG A 273 -6.24 -11.65 4.33
N LYS A 274 -4.99 -12.02 3.99
CA LYS A 274 -4.40 -11.76 2.67
C LYS A 274 -4.64 -12.91 1.70
N CYS A 275 -4.80 -14.13 2.22
CA CYS A 275 -5.04 -15.33 1.43
C CYS A 275 -6.53 -15.53 1.10
N PHE A 276 -7.44 -15.02 1.92
CA PHE A 276 -8.89 -15.24 1.86
C PHE A 276 -9.66 -13.92 2.05
N ASP A 277 -10.88 -13.82 1.51
CA ASP A 277 -11.69 -12.59 1.59
C ASP A 277 -12.38 -12.45 2.97
N GLY A 278 -13.26 -13.40 3.33
CA GLY A 278 -14.03 -13.34 4.58
C GLY A 278 -13.41 -14.07 5.77
N LEU A 279 -12.29 -14.78 5.61
CA LEU A 279 -11.65 -15.55 6.67
C LEU A 279 -10.63 -14.68 7.42
N TYR A 280 -10.98 -14.30 8.65
CA TYR A 280 -10.09 -13.54 9.53
C TYR A 280 -9.25 -14.45 10.42
N THR A 281 -9.89 -15.45 11.05
CA THR A 281 -9.21 -16.46 11.86
C THR A 281 -9.93 -17.81 11.81
N LEU A 282 -9.27 -18.85 12.33
CA LEU A 282 -9.80 -20.20 12.42
C LEU A 282 -10.20 -20.52 13.86
N LYS A 283 -11.29 -21.26 14.03
CA LYS A 283 -11.78 -21.71 15.33
C LYS A 283 -11.18 -23.07 15.67
N PHE A 284 -10.50 -23.17 16.81
CA PHE A 284 -9.86 -24.40 17.30
C PHE A 284 -10.63 -25.01 18.47
N ALA A 285 -10.59 -26.34 18.61
CA ALA A 285 -11.34 -27.06 19.64
C ALA A 285 -10.86 -26.82 21.08
N ASN A 286 -9.55 -26.66 21.30
CA ASN A 286 -8.94 -26.34 22.59
C ASN A 286 -7.72 -25.42 22.41
N VAL A 287 -7.86 -24.16 22.84
CA VAL A 287 -6.80 -23.14 22.76
C VAL A 287 -5.63 -23.49 23.69
N ASP A 288 -5.91 -24.05 24.87
CA ASP A 288 -4.91 -24.29 25.93
C ASP A 288 -3.98 -25.49 25.70
N ARG A 289 -4.32 -26.39 24.76
CA ARG A 289 -3.56 -27.63 24.49
C ARG A 289 -2.89 -27.65 23.12
N ASN A 290 -2.81 -26.52 22.43
CA ASN A 290 -2.25 -26.46 21.07
C ASN A 290 -2.95 -27.47 20.15
N SER A 291 -4.29 -27.59 20.29
CA SER A 291 -5.04 -28.63 19.58
C SER A 291 -5.03 -28.32 18.08
N ALA A 292 -4.54 -29.26 17.28
CA ALA A 292 -4.51 -29.17 15.82
C ALA A 292 -5.90 -29.30 15.16
N GLU A 293 -6.99 -29.29 15.92
CA GLU A 293 -8.34 -29.51 15.40
C GLU A 293 -9.02 -28.17 15.06
N ILE A 294 -9.29 -27.96 13.78
CA ILE A 294 -9.98 -26.78 13.25
C ILE A 294 -11.46 -27.12 13.09
N LEU A 295 -12.31 -26.38 13.81
CA LEU A 295 -13.76 -26.55 13.85
C LEU A 295 -14.51 -25.68 12.85
N GLY A 296 -13.93 -24.54 12.46
CA GLY A 296 -14.61 -23.58 11.60
C GLY A 296 -13.80 -22.33 11.33
N MET A 297 -14.48 -21.35 10.75
CA MET A 297 -13.95 -20.06 10.33
C MET A 297 -14.67 -18.92 11.03
N GLU A 298 -13.94 -17.84 11.27
CA GLU A 298 -14.44 -16.61 11.88
C GLU A 298 -14.11 -15.40 10.98
N SER A 299 -15.08 -14.52 10.76
CA SER A 299 -14.89 -13.25 10.02
C SER A 299 -14.39 -12.12 10.92
N GLU A 300 -14.00 -11.00 10.31
CA GLU A 300 -13.58 -9.79 11.04
C GLU A 300 -14.69 -9.27 11.97
N GLU A 301 -15.95 -9.39 11.54
CA GLU A 301 -17.14 -9.02 12.30
C GLU A 301 -17.52 -10.01 13.41
N LYS A 302 -16.72 -11.07 13.60
CA LYS A 302 -16.97 -12.17 14.55
C LYS A 302 -18.11 -13.10 14.16
N GLU A 303 -18.44 -13.19 12.86
CA GLU A 303 -19.33 -14.25 12.37
C GLU A 303 -18.61 -15.59 12.39
N GLU A 304 -19.16 -16.56 13.13
CA GLU A 304 -18.63 -17.92 13.21
C GLU A 304 -19.40 -18.88 12.28
N VAL A 305 -18.65 -19.59 11.44
CA VAL A 305 -19.19 -20.64 10.57
C VAL A 305 -18.42 -21.94 10.83
N TYR A 306 -19.12 -22.94 11.36
CA TYR A 306 -18.56 -24.26 11.56
C TYR A 306 -18.42 -25.01 10.23
N PHE A 307 -17.34 -25.77 10.11
CA PHE A 307 -17.15 -26.66 8.98
C PHE A 307 -18.10 -27.84 9.04
N TYR A 308 -18.48 -28.36 7.86
CA TYR A 308 -19.28 -29.58 7.77
C TYR A 308 -18.55 -30.82 8.31
N ARG A 309 -17.21 -30.76 8.40
CA ARG A 309 -16.33 -31.76 9.03
C ARG A 309 -15.21 -31.06 9.78
N THR A 310 -14.78 -31.64 10.90
CA THR A 310 -13.58 -31.18 11.63
C THR A 310 -12.33 -31.47 10.82
N LEU A 311 -11.43 -30.49 10.72
CA LEU A 311 -10.12 -30.67 10.09
C LEU A 311 -9.04 -30.85 11.15
N LYS A 312 -7.98 -31.57 10.79
CA LYS A 312 -6.80 -31.73 11.62
C LYS A 312 -5.62 -31.12 10.88
N ALA A 313 -5.11 -29.99 11.39
CA ALA A 313 -3.82 -29.43 11.02
C ALA A 313 -2.71 -30.33 11.59
N ARG A 314 -2.64 -31.58 11.10
CA ARG A 314 -1.56 -32.52 11.46
C ARG A 314 -0.22 -31.85 11.16
N SER A 315 0.83 -32.25 11.87
CA SER A 315 2.23 -31.80 11.73
C SER A 315 2.86 -32.08 10.35
N GLY A 316 2.19 -31.67 9.28
CA GLY A 316 2.65 -31.68 7.89
C GLY A 316 2.71 -30.26 7.36
N ASN A 317 3.17 -30.12 6.12
CA ASN A 317 3.44 -28.82 5.54
C ASN A 317 2.20 -27.91 5.49
N VAL A 318 2.42 -26.60 5.67
CA VAL A 318 1.35 -25.60 5.82
C VAL A 318 0.43 -25.55 4.60
N GLU A 319 0.99 -25.69 3.39
CA GLU A 319 0.24 -25.71 2.14
C GLU A 319 -0.86 -26.78 2.10
N ARG A 320 -0.66 -27.93 2.75
CA ARG A 320 -1.59 -29.06 2.64
C ARG A 320 -2.86 -28.81 3.42
N TRP A 321 -2.73 -28.42 4.69
CA TRP A 321 -3.91 -28.19 5.52
C TRP A 321 -4.62 -26.89 5.13
N LEU A 322 -3.93 -25.88 4.59
CA LEU A 322 -4.57 -24.69 4.02
C LEU A 322 -5.40 -25.02 2.77
N ASN A 323 -4.91 -25.91 1.89
CA ASN A 323 -5.71 -26.44 0.79
C ASN A 323 -6.97 -27.17 1.30
N GLU A 324 -6.84 -27.99 2.36
CA GLU A 324 -7.99 -28.67 2.98
C GLU A 324 -8.98 -27.68 3.61
N VAL A 325 -8.49 -26.57 4.18
CA VAL A 325 -9.32 -25.47 4.70
C VAL A 325 -10.10 -24.81 3.56
N GLU A 326 -9.45 -24.47 2.44
CA GLU A 326 -10.12 -23.88 1.26
C GLU A 326 -11.22 -24.81 0.71
N GLU A 327 -10.92 -26.09 0.52
CA GLU A 327 -11.89 -27.07 0.03
C GLU A 327 -13.06 -27.26 1.01
N THR A 328 -12.77 -27.31 2.31
CA THR A 328 -13.79 -27.53 3.33
C THR A 328 -14.63 -26.27 3.56
N MET A 329 -14.05 -25.08 3.44
CA MET A 329 -14.75 -23.80 3.45
C MET A 329 -15.81 -23.77 2.35
N THR A 330 -15.41 -23.98 1.09
CA THR A 330 -16.33 -23.93 -0.05
C THR A 330 -17.45 -24.97 0.05
N LYS A 331 -17.13 -26.20 0.46
CA LYS A 331 -18.13 -27.25 0.71
C LYS A 331 -19.07 -26.94 1.88
N SER A 332 -18.58 -26.28 2.94
CA SER A 332 -19.40 -25.89 4.09
C SER A 332 -20.42 -24.82 3.68
N ILE A 333 -19.99 -23.79 2.96
CA ILE A 333 -20.90 -22.76 2.43
C ILE A 333 -21.91 -23.37 1.44
N TRP A 334 -21.48 -24.23 0.51
CA TRP A 334 -22.40 -24.95 -0.38
C TRP A 334 -23.46 -25.75 0.40
N THR A 335 -23.05 -26.47 1.45
CA THR A 335 -23.96 -27.24 2.31
C THR A 335 -24.97 -26.34 3.02
N LEU A 336 -24.50 -25.22 3.59
CA LEU A 336 -25.34 -24.24 4.28
C LEU A 336 -26.33 -23.56 3.34
N VAL A 337 -25.92 -23.21 2.12
CA VAL A 337 -26.81 -22.63 1.11
C VAL A 337 -27.86 -23.64 0.66
N ARG A 338 -27.48 -24.90 0.40
CA ARG A 338 -28.43 -25.97 0.03
C ARG A 338 -29.44 -26.23 1.15
N ARG A 339 -28.99 -26.22 2.41
CA ARG A 339 -29.88 -26.31 3.58
C ARG A 339 -30.79 -25.10 3.70
N GLY A 340 -30.25 -23.89 3.51
CA GLY A 340 -31.02 -22.64 3.52
C GLY A 340 -32.14 -22.62 2.49
N LEU A 341 -31.86 -23.07 1.25
CA LEU A 341 -32.88 -23.22 0.21
C LEU A 341 -33.99 -24.19 0.63
N ARG A 342 -33.63 -25.37 1.14
CA ARG A 342 -34.61 -26.37 1.60
C ARG A 342 -35.47 -25.83 2.75
N ASP A 343 -34.83 -25.24 3.76
CA ASP A 343 -35.51 -24.66 4.92
C ASP A 343 -36.49 -23.56 4.49
N TYR A 344 -36.08 -22.69 3.56
CA TYR A 344 -36.94 -21.62 3.05
C TYR A 344 -38.14 -22.18 2.27
N PHE A 345 -37.93 -23.08 1.31
CA PHE A 345 -39.03 -23.64 0.50
C PHE A 345 -40.01 -24.47 1.35
N ALA A 346 -39.50 -25.32 2.25
CA ALA A 346 -40.33 -26.20 3.06
C ALA A 346 -41.15 -25.42 4.11
N ASN A 347 -40.55 -24.41 4.74
CA ASN A 347 -41.14 -23.76 5.90
C ASN A 347 -41.78 -22.40 5.59
N ILE A 348 -41.43 -21.69 4.51
CA ILE A 348 -42.01 -20.37 4.22
C ILE A 348 -43.01 -20.44 3.07
N ILE A 349 -42.73 -21.25 2.05
CA ILE A 349 -43.58 -21.34 0.84
C ILE A 349 -44.51 -22.56 0.89
N GLY A 350 -44.04 -23.68 1.46
CA GLY A 350 -44.69 -24.99 1.33
C GLY A 350 -45.88 -25.26 2.25
N ASN A 351 -46.03 -24.56 3.38
CA ASN A 351 -47.07 -24.85 4.36
C ASN A 351 -47.73 -23.55 4.84
N GLY A 352 -49.00 -23.31 4.48
CA GLY A 352 -49.81 -22.16 4.95
C GLY A 352 -50.12 -22.13 6.46
N ARG A 353 -49.29 -22.79 7.28
CA ARG A 353 -49.38 -22.93 8.75
C ARG A 353 -48.01 -22.88 9.44
N SER A 354 -46.98 -22.33 8.80
CA SER A 354 -45.65 -22.29 9.40
C SER A 354 -45.42 -21.03 10.24
N TYR A 355 -45.03 -21.22 11.50
CA TYR A 355 -44.55 -20.16 12.40
C TYR A 355 -43.17 -19.60 12.02
N TYR A 356 -42.54 -20.15 10.97
CA TYR A 356 -41.20 -19.75 10.52
C TYR A 356 -41.31 -18.62 9.50
N THR A 357 -41.03 -17.39 9.92
CA THR A 357 -41.16 -16.17 9.10
C THR A 357 -39.85 -15.81 8.39
N ARG A 358 -39.93 -14.95 7.36
CA ARG A 358 -38.75 -14.34 6.72
C ARG A 358 -37.85 -13.66 7.76
N ALA A 359 -38.44 -12.90 8.69
CA ALA A 359 -37.73 -12.28 9.80
C ALA A 359 -36.90 -13.29 10.62
N ARG A 360 -37.49 -14.43 10.99
CA ARG A 360 -36.79 -15.48 11.73
C ARG A 360 -35.64 -16.11 10.92
N PHE A 361 -35.85 -16.35 9.63
CA PHE A 361 -34.81 -16.86 8.74
C PHE A 361 -33.60 -15.92 8.66
N VAL A 362 -33.83 -14.61 8.58
CA VAL A 362 -32.77 -13.58 8.55
C VAL A 362 -31.98 -13.54 9.87
N LEU A 363 -32.64 -13.76 11.01
CA LEU A 363 -32.00 -13.69 12.33
C LEU A 363 -31.24 -14.96 12.73
N GLU A 364 -31.63 -16.14 12.21
CA GLU A 364 -31.05 -17.44 12.58
C GLU A 364 -29.97 -17.95 11.61
N LYS A 365 -29.96 -17.48 10.36
CA LYS A 365 -29.03 -17.97 9.32
C LYS A 365 -27.91 -16.98 9.05
N HIS A 366 -26.77 -17.49 8.59
CA HIS A 366 -25.62 -16.69 8.15
C HIS A 366 -25.99 -15.74 7.01
N MET A 367 -25.42 -14.55 7.01
CA MET A 367 -25.78 -13.48 6.07
C MET A 367 -25.64 -13.92 4.60
N GLN A 368 -24.50 -14.54 4.26
CA GLN A 368 -24.22 -14.99 2.89
C GLN A 368 -25.28 -15.98 2.39
N VAL A 369 -25.77 -16.86 3.27
CA VAL A 369 -26.83 -17.83 2.94
C VAL A 369 -28.14 -17.11 2.70
N VAL A 370 -28.51 -16.18 3.59
CA VAL A 370 -29.76 -15.42 3.50
C VAL A 370 -29.83 -14.67 2.17
N MET A 371 -28.79 -13.89 1.84
CA MET A 371 -28.75 -13.11 0.61
C MET A 371 -28.82 -13.97 -0.66
N THR A 372 -28.08 -15.08 -0.68
CA THR A 372 -28.02 -15.97 -1.85
C THR A 372 -29.36 -16.68 -2.08
N VAL A 373 -30.01 -17.13 -1.01
CA VAL A 373 -31.34 -17.75 -1.07
C VAL A 373 -32.39 -16.74 -1.55
N ASP A 374 -32.34 -15.51 -1.01
CA ASP A 374 -33.23 -14.43 -1.40
C ASP A 374 -33.08 -14.05 -2.88
N ALA A 375 -31.85 -13.95 -3.39
CA ALA A 375 -31.56 -13.69 -4.80
C ALA A 375 -32.16 -14.76 -5.74
N ILE A 376 -32.00 -16.04 -5.39
CA ILE A 376 -32.59 -17.15 -6.16
C ILE A 376 -34.12 -17.08 -6.14
N LEU A 377 -34.69 -16.79 -4.97
CA LEU A 377 -36.13 -16.72 -4.83
C LEU A 377 -36.73 -15.55 -5.62
N TRP A 378 -36.12 -14.38 -5.54
CA TRP A 378 -36.55 -13.21 -6.29
C TRP A 378 -36.54 -13.50 -7.80
N CYS A 379 -35.49 -14.15 -8.32
CA CYS A 379 -35.43 -14.57 -9.72
C CYS A 379 -36.59 -15.51 -10.07
N LYS A 380 -36.81 -16.54 -9.23
CA LYS A 380 -37.87 -17.54 -9.45
C LYS A 380 -39.26 -16.91 -9.45
N ILE A 381 -39.61 -16.12 -8.44
CA ILE A 381 -40.94 -15.50 -8.32
C ILE A 381 -41.17 -14.50 -9.46
N THR A 382 -40.16 -13.73 -9.83
CA THR A 382 -40.26 -12.77 -10.94
C THR A 382 -40.50 -13.49 -12.27
N GLU A 383 -39.82 -14.62 -12.52
CA GLU A 383 -40.07 -15.44 -13.72
C GLU A 383 -41.42 -16.17 -13.71
N GLU A 384 -41.92 -16.56 -12.53
CA GLU A 384 -43.28 -17.06 -12.35
C GLU A 384 -44.34 -16.02 -12.71
N CYS A 385 -44.10 -14.72 -12.48
CA CYS A 385 -45.00 -13.65 -12.91
C CYS A 385 -45.14 -13.56 -14.45
N PHE A 386 -44.11 -13.97 -15.20
CA PHE A 386 -44.19 -14.05 -16.67
C PHE A 386 -44.87 -15.33 -17.15
N SER A 387 -44.64 -16.46 -16.48
CA SER A 387 -45.10 -17.79 -16.95
C SER A 387 -46.49 -18.21 -16.45
N ASN A 388 -46.95 -17.75 -15.28
CA ASN A 388 -48.24 -18.16 -14.68
C ASN A 388 -49.47 -17.38 -15.17
N THR A 389 -49.35 -16.59 -16.23
CA THR A 389 -50.46 -15.80 -16.80
C THR A 389 -51.65 -16.66 -17.21
N ALA A 390 -51.37 -17.82 -17.82
CA ALA A 390 -52.40 -18.78 -18.25
C ALA A 390 -53.11 -19.49 -17.10
N ARG A 391 -52.45 -19.65 -15.93
CA ARG A 391 -53.01 -20.36 -14.77
C ARG A 391 -53.85 -19.46 -13.85
N THR A 392 -53.53 -18.17 -13.80
CA THR A 392 -54.11 -17.22 -12.83
C THR A 392 -55.14 -16.27 -13.44
N ASN A 393 -55.37 -16.33 -14.76
CA ASN A 393 -56.17 -15.36 -15.54
C ASN A 393 -55.76 -13.90 -15.31
N ALA A 394 -54.57 -13.65 -14.76
CA ALA A 394 -54.03 -12.33 -14.49
C ALA A 394 -52.90 -12.02 -15.47
N SER A 395 -52.85 -10.78 -15.95
CA SER A 395 -51.74 -10.32 -16.79
C SER A 395 -50.43 -10.34 -16.01
N SER A 396 -49.28 -10.51 -16.70
CA SER A 396 -47.96 -10.43 -16.06
C SER A 396 -47.77 -9.13 -15.31
N ILE A 397 -48.33 -8.03 -15.81
CA ILE A 397 -48.26 -6.69 -15.20
C ILE A 397 -48.96 -6.68 -13.84
N THR A 398 -50.15 -7.31 -13.76
CA THR A 398 -50.89 -7.43 -12.50
C THR A 398 -50.14 -8.29 -11.49
N LEU A 399 -49.51 -9.39 -11.95
CA LEU A 399 -48.71 -10.26 -11.09
C LEU A 399 -47.45 -9.54 -10.56
N LEU A 400 -46.72 -8.84 -11.43
CA LEU A 400 -45.56 -8.02 -11.04
C LEU A 400 -45.95 -6.91 -10.07
N SER A 401 -47.09 -6.25 -10.28
CA SER A 401 -47.59 -5.21 -9.37
C SER A 401 -47.93 -5.79 -7.99
N LYS A 402 -48.53 -6.99 -7.93
CA LYS A 402 -48.75 -7.69 -6.66
C LYS A 402 -47.43 -8.09 -5.99
N TRP A 403 -46.45 -8.56 -6.77
CA TRP A 403 -45.14 -8.92 -6.25
C TRP A 403 -44.40 -7.71 -5.65
N PHE A 404 -44.45 -6.56 -6.33
CA PHE A 404 -43.94 -5.29 -5.82
C PHE A 404 -44.57 -4.90 -4.46
N GLN A 405 -45.89 -5.06 -4.30
CA GLN A 405 -46.56 -4.79 -3.02
C GLN A 405 -46.08 -5.72 -1.90
N ILE A 406 -45.83 -7.00 -2.21
CA ILE A 406 -45.26 -7.95 -1.26
C ILE A 406 -43.84 -7.55 -0.85
N GLN A 407 -42.99 -7.16 -1.80
CA GLN A 407 -41.63 -6.67 -1.51
C GLN A 407 -41.64 -5.42 -0.63
N MET A 408 -42.58 -4.49 -0.87
CA MET A 408 -42.78 -3.31 -0.03
C MET A 408 -43.16 -3.68 1.41
N GLN A 409 -44.04 -4.67 1.59
CA GLN A 409 -44.38 -5.18 2.92
C GLN A 409 -43.17 -5.83 3.60
N GLN A 410 -42.42 -6.66 2.87
CA GLN A 410 -41.22 -7.32 3.39
C GLN A 410 -40.13 -6.33 3.81
N LEU A 411 -39.91 -5.26 3.04
CA LEU A 411 -38.99 -4.18 3.40
C LEU A 411 -39.43 -3.44 4.66
N LYS A 412 -40.74 -3.21 4.80
CA LYS A 412 -41.30 -2.60 6.01
C LYS A 412 -41.06 -3.50 7.23
N GLU A 413 -41.28 -4.80 7.12
CA GLU A 413 -40.99 -5.76 8.19
C GLU A 413 -39.52 -5.71 8.61
N LEU A 414 -38.57 -5.67 7.66
CA LEU A 414 -37.14 -5.54 7.97
C LEU A 414 -36.80 -4.21 8.66
N THR A 415 -37.41 -3.12 8.22
CA THR A 415 -37.21 -1.79 8.84
C THR A 415 -37.79 -1.74 10.25
N ASP A 416 -38.96 -2.35 10.45
CA ASP A 416 -39.61 -2.46 11.76
C ASP A 416 -38.79 -3.33 12.71
N LEU A 417 -38.09 -4.37 12.22
CA LEU A 417 -37.15 -5.14 13.03
C LEU A 417 -36.03 -4.25 13.60
N LEU A 418 -35.46 -3.35 12.79
CA LEU A 418 -34.40 -2.43 13.21
C LEU A 418 -34.86 -1.42 14.26
N LYS A 419 -36.13 -0.99 14.19
CA LYS A 419 -36.74 -0.03 15.13
C LYS A 419 -37.20 -0.68 16.42
N THR A 420 -37.84 -1.85 16.33
CA THR A 420 -38.64 -2.43 17.43
C THR A 420 -37.82 -3.33 18.35
N PHE A 421 -36.72 -3.91 17.85
CA PHE A 421 -35.87 -4.81 18.62
C PHE A 421 -34.57 -4.11 19.04
N PRO A 422 -34.53 -3.48 20.23
CA PRO A 422 -33.32 -2.80 20.71
C PRO A 422 -32.14 -3.77 20.97
N ASN A 423 -32.42 -5.07 21.16
CA ASN A 423 -31.42 -6.09 21.51
C ASN A 423 -30.87 -6.89 20.31
N LEU A 424 -30.93 -6.36 19.08
CA LEU A 424 -30.30 -7.00 17.93
C LEU A 424 -28.77 -7.03 18.10
N THR A 425 -28.16 -8.20 17.86
CA THR A 425 -26.70 -8.28 17.83
C THR A 425 -26.14 -7.46 16.68
N ARG A 426 -24.87 -7.04 16.79
CA ARG A 426 -24.19 -6.32 15.70
C ARG A 426 -24.25 -7.09 14.38
N LEU A 427 -24.05 -8.40 14.42
CA LEU A 427 -24.13 -9.29 13.25
C LEU A 427 -25.53 -9.31 12.63
N GLN A 428 -26.58 -9.46 13.43
CA GLN A 428 -27.96 -9.45 12.93
C GLN A 428 -28.29 -8.11 12.27
N ARG A 429 -27.87 -7.00 12.87
CA ARG A 429 -28.06 -5.66 12.28
C ARG A 429 -27.37 -5.55 10.92
N LEU A 430 -26.14 -6.01 10.80
CA LEU A 430 -25.41 -6.03 9.52
C LEU A 430 -26.13 -6.89 8.46
N SER A 431 -26.60 -8.08 8.84
CA SER A 431 -27.35 -8.97 7.95
C SER A 431 -28.63 -8.31 7.41
N ILE A 432 -29.39 -7.64 8.29
CA ILE A 432 -30.63 -6.94 7.89
C ILE A 432 -30.29 -5.78 6.97
N VAL A 433 -29.30 -4.94 7.31
CA VAL A 433 -28.88 -3.80 6.49
C VAL A 433 -28.48 -4.26 5.09
N ALA A 434 -27.69 -5.32 4.98
CA ALA A 434 -27.26 -5.83 3.69
C ALA A 434 -28.41 -6.43 2.88
N LEU A 435 -29.37 -7.10 3.53
CA LEU A 435 -30.56 -7.60 2.86
C LEU A 435 -31.47 -6.46 2.38
N ILE A 436 -31.64 -5.39 3.18
CA ILE A 436 -32.38 -4.18 2.76
C ILE A 436 -31.75 -3.59 1.49
N THR A 437 -30.43 -3.48 1.43
CA THR A 437 -29.72 -2.98 0.23
C THR A 437 -30.05 -3.80 -1.01
N GLN A 438 -30.09 -5.13 -0.90
CA GLN A 438 -30.45 -6.04 -1.99
C GLN A 438 -31.95 -5.94 -2.35
N ASP A 439 -32.83 -5.96 -1.36
CA ASP A 439 -34.29 -5.93 -1.54
C ASP A 439 -34.78 -4.65 -2.20
N VAL A 440 -34.20 -3.50 -1.83
CA VAL A 440 -34.53 -2.20 -2.46
C VAL A 440 -34.22 -2.23 -3.95
N HIS A 441 -33.05 -2.76 -4.32
CA HIS A 441 -32.68 -2.91 -5.73
C HIS A 441 -33.63 -3.87 -6.48
N TYR A 442 -33.97 -5.01 -5.90
CA TYR A 442 -34.92 -5.96 -6.46
C TYR A 442 -36.33 -5.41 -6.60
N ARG A 443 -36.80 -4.64 -5.62
CA ARG A 443 -38.07 -3.90 -5.67
C ARG A 443 -38.08 -2.94 -6.85
N ASP A 444 -37.03 -2.13 -7.01
CA ASP A 444 -36.96 -1.12 -8.07
C ASP A 444 -36.94 -1.77 -9.46
N ILE A 445 -36.24 -2.89 -9.62
CA ILE A 445 -36.30 -3.68 -10.86
C ILE A 445 -37.73 -4.17 -11.11
N THR A 446 -38.39 -4.76 -10.11
CA THR A 446 -39.76 -5.25 -10.25
C THR A 446 -40.75 -4.13 -10.59
N GLU A 447 -40.62 -2.96 -9.97
CA GLU A 447 -41.40 -1.75 -10.29
C GLU A 447 -41.18 -1.34 -11.76
N ASN A 448 -39.92 -1.25 -12.18
CA ASN A 448 -39.56 -0.87 -13.54
C ASN A 448 -40.08 -1.86 -14.58
N LEU A 449 -40.00 -3.18 -14.33
CA LEU A 449 -40.54 -4.20 -15.22
C LEU A 449 -42.06 -4.09 -15.39
N ALA A 450 -42.78 -3.74 -14.31
CA ALA A 450 -44.22 -3.50 -14.36
C ALA A 450 -44.56 -2.22 -15.14
N GLN A 451 -43.84 -1.13 -14.88
CA GLN A 451 -44.03 0.17 -15.56
C GLN A 451 -43.73 0.09 -17.06
N GLU A 452 -42.64 -0.60 -17.44
CA GLU A 452 -42.27 -0.86 -18.84
C GLU A 452 -43.11 -1.97 -19.50
N LYS A 453 -44.11 -2.53 -18.78
CA LYS A 453 -45.05 -3.54 -19.28
C LYS A 453 -44.38 -4.79 -19.86
N ILE A 454 -43.31 -5.26 -19.21
CA ILE A 454 -42.59 -6.47 -19.65
C ILE A 454 -43.44 -7.72 -19.38
N THR A 455 -43.54 -8.59 -20.39
CA THR A 455 -44.38 -9.82 -20.34
C THR A 455 -43.60 -11.12 -20.48
N SER A 456 -42.29 -11.06 -20.75
CA SER A 456 -41.49 -12.24 -21.05
C SER A 456 -40.13 -12.21 -20.35
N ALA A 457 -39.72 -13.34 -19.80
CA ALA A 457 -38.38 -13.58 -19.27
C ALA A 457 -37.28 -13.52 -20.35
N LYS A 458 -37.64 -13.52 -21.64
CA LYS A 458 -36.69 -13.30 -22.75
C LYS A 458 -36.41 -11.82 -23.03
N SER A 459 -37.10 -10.90 -22.36
CA SER A 459 -36.86 -9.47 -22.53
C SER A 459 -35.45 -9.11 -22.08
N PHE A 460 -34.75 -8.29 -22.88
CA PHE A 460 -33.43 -7.76 -22.54
C PHE A 460 -33.44 -7.06 -21.17
N LYS A 461 -34.52 -6.35 -20.82
CA LYS A 461 -34.66 -5.64 -19.55
C LYS A 461 -34.59 -6.54 -18.32
N TRP A 462 -35.04 -7.80 -18.45
CA TRP A 462 -34.85 -8.85 -17.45
C TRP A 462 -33.49 -9.52 -17.59
N GLN A 463 -33.07 -9.83 -18.83
CA GLN A 463 -31.84 -10.56 -19.08
C GLN A 463 -30.57 -9.81 -18.65
N GLN A 464 -30.58 -8.47 -18.71
CA GLN A 464 -29.47 -7.61 -18.26
C GLN A 464 -29.24 -7.67 -16.75
N GLN A 465 -30.21 -8.15 -15.96
CA GLN A 465 -30.09 -8.27 -14.51
C GLN A 465 -29.21 -9.47 -14.14
N LEU A 466 -28.54 -9.39 -12.98
CA LEU A 466 -27.77 -10.49 -12.42
C LEU A 466 -28.71 -11.52 -11.78
N ARG A 467 -28.89 -12.67 -12.44
CA ARG A 467 -29.93 -13.65 -12.07
C ARG A 467 -29.33 -14.94 -11.53
N PHE A 468 -29.84 -15.42 -10.40
CA PHE A 468 -29.33 -16.59 -9.68
C PHE A 468 -30.26 -17.79 -9.85
N TYR A 469 -29.70 -18.92 -10.24
CA TYR A 469 -30.46 -20.16 -10.45
C TYR A 469 -29.75 -21.33 -9.76
N TYR A 470 -30.47 -22.07 -8.93
CA TYR A 470 -29.98 -23.36 -8.46
C TYR A 470 -30.24 -24.42 -9.53
N ASP A 471 -29.17 -24.96 -10.12
CA ASP A 471 -29.24 -25.99 -11.15
C ASP A 471 -29.16 -27.38 -10.50
N ASN A 472 -30.22 -28.18 -10.67
CA ASN A 472 -30.31 -29.52 -10.08
C ASN A 472 -29.43 -30.56 -10.79
N PHE A 473 -29.06 -30.33 -12.06
CA PHE A 473 -28.21 -31.27 -12.82
C PHE A 473 -26.74 -31.07 -12.49
N VAL A 474 -26.30 -29.81 -12.41
CA VAL A 474 -24.93 -29.44 -12.04
C VAL A 474 -24.73 -29.41 -10.52
N GLU A 475 -25.82 -29.52 -9.74
CA GLU A 475 -25.87 -29.39 -8.28
C GLU A 475 -25.18 -28.12 -7.74
N THR A 476 -25.33 -27.01 -8.45
CA THR A 476 -24.70 -25.74 -8.07
C THR A 476 -25.51 -24.53 -8.53
N ILE A 477 -25.19 -23.36 -7.99
CA ILE A 477 -25.79 -22.10 -8.38
C ILE A 477 -25.08 -21.58 -9.64
N LEU A 478 -25.89 -21.32 -10.66
CA LEU A 478 -25.49 -20.64 -11.89
C LEU A 478 -26.01 -19.21 -11.84
N VAL A 479 -25.10 -18.25 -11.95
CA VAL A 479 -25.41 -16.84 -12.09
C VAL A 479 -25.39 -16.49 -13.57
N ARG A 480 -26.47 -15.89 -14.07
CA ARG A 480 -26.62 -15.52 -15.48
C ARG A 480 -26.83 -14.02 -15.63
N GLN A 481 -26.15 -13.42 -16.58
CA GLN A 481 -26.35 -12.03 -16.97
C GLN A 481 -26.14 -11.90 -18.48
N VAL A 482 -27.20 -11.57 -19.21
CA VAL A 482 -27.27 -11.68 -20.68
C VAL A 482 -26.80 -13.10 -21.09
N ASP A 483 -25.69 -13.21 -21.83
CA ASP A 483 -25.11 -14.47 -22.30
C ASP A 483 -24.05 -15.04 -21.34
N ALA A 484 -23.61 -14.25 -20.36
CA ALA A 484 -22.62 -14.70 -19.39
C ALA A 484 -23.26 -15.70 -18.42
N VAL A 485 -22.61 -16.86 -18.26
CA VAL A 485 -22.97 -17.88 -17.26
C VAL A 485 -21.75 -18.11 -16.37
N VAL A 486 -21.91 -17.86 -15.07
CA VAL A 486 -20.84 -17.95 -14.08
C VAL A 486 -21.29 -18.89 -12.97
N LYS A 487 -20.44 -19.86 -12.60
CA LYS A 487 -20.69 -20.71 -11.42
C LYS A 487 -20.45 -19.89 -10.16
N TYR A 488 -21.36 -19.94 -9.19
CA TYR A 488 -21.15 -19.36 -7.88
C TYR A 488 -19.92 -20.01 -7.20
N GLY A 489 -19.05 -19.21 -6.59
CA GLY A 489 -17.75 -19.68 -6.11
C GLY A 489 -17.76 -20.29 -4.70
N TYR A 490 -18.76 -19.97 -3.88
CA TYR A 490 -18.86 -20.38 -2.47
C TYR A 490 -17.65 -19.99 -1.59
N GLU A 491 -16.86 -19.00 -2.00
CA GLU A 491 -15.89 -18.35 -1.11
C GLU A 491 -16.63 -17.77 0.10
N TYR A 492 -16.08 -17.94 1.30
CA TYR A 492 -16.64 -17.31 2.49
C TYR A 492 -16.40 -15.80 2.45
N THR A 493 -17.49 -15.02 2.49
CA THR A 493 -17.43 -13.54 2.37
C THR A 493 -17.58 -12.82 3.71
N GLY A 494 -17.87 -13.55 4.80
CA GLY A 494 -18.22 -12.99 6.11
C GLY A 494 -19.51 -12.14 6.11
N ASN A 495 -19.82 -11.58 7.28
CA ASN A 495 -20.96 -10.69 7.49
C ASN A 495 -20.59 -9.23 7.18
N THR A 496 -20.36 -8.94 5.90
CA THR A 496 -19.86 -7.64 5.43
C THR A 496 -20.95 -6.78 4.81
N THR A 497 -20.82 -5.45 4.89
CA THR A 497 -21.78 -4.54 4.23
C THR A 497 -21.76 -4.67 2.71
N ARG A 498 -22.91 -4.39 2.07
CA ARG A 498 -23.07 -4.42 0.61
C ARG A 498 -23.04 -3.03 -0.01
N LEU A 499 -22.51 -2.95 -1.24
CA LEU A 499 -22.59 -1.73 -2.03
C LEU A 499 -24.03 -1.48 -2.47
N VAL A 500 -24.48 -0.23 -2.42
CA VAL A 500 -25.77 0.15 -3.00
C VAL A 500 -25.69 0.06 -4.53
N ILE A 501 -26.54 -0.76 -5.13
CA ILE A 501 -26.56 -0.97 -6.58
C ILE A 501 -27.38 0.15 -7.23
N THR A 502 -26.73 0.89 -8.13
CA THR A 502 -27.34 1.95 -8.94
C THR A 502 -27.34 1.57 -10.42
N PRO A 503 -28.08 2.25 -11.30
CA PRO A 503 -27.99 2.01 -12.75
C PRO A 503 -26.57 2.18 -13.33
N LEU A 504 -25.70 2.95 -12.68
CA LEU A 504 -24.28 3.03 -13.05
C LEU A 504 -23.54 1.74 -12.66
N THR A 505 -23.77 1.25 -11.45
CA THR A 505 -23.22 -0.01 -10.93
C THR A 505 -23.70 -1.22 -11.74
N ASP A 506 -24.98 -1.28 -12.11
CA ASP A 506 -25.52 -2.36 -12.96
C ASP A 506 -24.83 -2.43 -14.32
N ARG A 507 -24.59 -1.27 -14.95
CA ARG A 507 -23.83 -1.20 -16.20
C ARG A 507 -22.38 -1.66 -16.00
N CYS A 508 -21.79 -1.35 -14.85
CA CYS A 508 -20.46 -1.83 -14.46
C CYS A 508 -20.45 -3.35 -14.36
N PHE A 509 -21.42 -3.92 -13.65
CA PHE A 509 -21.56 -5.36 -13.50
C PHE A 509 -21.77 -6.07 -14.83
N LEU A 510 -22.65 -5.53 -15.68
CA LEU A 510 -22.90 -6.06 -17.03
C LEU A 510 -21.63 -6.06 -17.89
N THR A 511 -20.81 -5.03 -17.76
CA THR A 511 -19.53 -4.92 -18.48
C THR A 511 -18.51 -5.94 -17.96
N ILE A 512 -18.42 -6.10 -16.64
CA ILE A 512 -17.51 -7.04 -15.98
C ILE A 512 -17.89 -8.49 -16.31
N THR A 513 -19.15 -8.88 -16.15
CA THR A 513 -19.61 -10.24 -16.49
C THR A 513 -19.50 -10.52 -17.97
N GLY A 514 -19.78 -9.53 -18.82
CA GLY A 514 -19.54 -9.59 -20.26
C GLY A 514 -18.06 -9.75 -20.61
N ALA A 515 -17.15 -9.06 -19.92
CA ALA A 515 -15.71 -9.22 -20.13
C ALA A 515 -15.23 -10.63 -19.75
N LEU A 516 -15.70 -11.16 -18.62
CA LEU A 516 -15.42 -12.53 -18.19
C LEU A 516 -15.91 -13.58 -19.19
N HIS A 517 -17.09 -13.37 -19.77
CA HIS A 517 -17.62 -14.23 -20.83
C HIS A 517 -16.72 -14.22 -22.07
N LEU A 518 -16.23 -13.04 -22.48
CA LEU A 518 -15.37 -12.82 -23.64
C LEU A 518 -13.87 -13.11 -23.40
N LYS A 519 -13.49 -13.55 -22.19
CA LYS A 519 -12.08 -13.75 -21.78
C LYS A 519 -11.23 -12.48 -21.89
N LEU A 520 -11.84 -11.34 -21.57
CA LEU A 520 -11.21 -10.02 -21.48
C LEU A 520 -11.12 -9.58 -20.02
N GLY A 521 -10.25 -8.63 -19.73
CA GLY A 521 -10.32 -7.85 -18.50
C GLY A 521 -11.42 -6.78 -18.56
N ALA A 522 -11.70 -6.14 -17.43
CA ALA A 522 -12.61 -4.99 -17.37
C ALA A 522 -11.88 -3.70 -16.94
N ASN A 523 -12.24 -2.57 -17.52
CA ASN A 523 -11.65 -1.26 -17.20
C ASN A 523 -12.73 -0.24 -16.78
N PRO A 524 -13.15 -0.24 -15.50
CA PRO A 524 -13.89 0.88 -14.93
C PRO A 524 -13.03 2.13 -14.83
N SER A 525 -13.39 3.18 -15.56
CA SER A 525 -12.67 4.46 -15.60
C SER A 525 -13.57 5.64 -15.25
N GLY A 526 -13.05 6.63 -14.53
CA GLY A 526 -13.83 7.81 -14.16
C GLY A 526 -13.30 8.50 -12.90
N PRO A 527 -13.89 9.64 -12.49
CA PRO A 527 -13.41 10.44 -11.37
C PRO A 527 -13.28 9.67 -10.04
N ALA A 528 -12.49 10.20 -9.11
CA ALA A 528 -12.37 9.62 -7.78
C ALA A 528 -13.74 9.61 -7.05
N GLY A 529 -14.01 8.57 -6.25
CA GLY A 529 -15.25 8.48 -5.46
C GLY A 529 -16.50 8.03 -6.22
N THR A 530 -16.38 7.59 -7.48
CA THR A 530 -17.50 7.08 -8.28
C THR A 530 -17.79 5.58 -8.08
N GLY A 531 -17.08 4.90 -7.17
CA GLY A 531 -17.34 3.51 -6.80
C GLY A 531 -16.72 2.46 -7.73
N LYS A 532 -15.60 2.77 -8.42
CA LYS A 532 -14.95 1.87 -9.39
C LYS A 532 -14.46 0.56 -8.75
N THR A 533 -13.59 0.69 -7.74
CA THR A 533 -13.00 -0.44 -7.02
C THR A 533 -14.07 -1.19 -6.23
N GLU A 534 -14.99 -0.45 -5.60
CA GLU A 534 -16.09 -1.00 -4.80
C GLU A 534 -17.06 -1.81 -5.65
N SER A 535 -17.35 -1.39 -6.89
CA SER A 535 -18.22 -2.15 -7.81
C SER A 535 -17.59 -3.51 -8.17
N THR A 536 -16.31 -3.54 -8.51
CA THR A 536 -15.59 -4.79 -8.79
C THR A 536 -15.59 -5.73 -7.58
N LYS A 537 -15.28 -5.20 -6.39
CA LYS A 537 -15.28 -6.00 -5.14
C LYS A 537 -16.66 -6.53 -4.81
N ASP A 538 -17.70 -5.70 -4.90
CA ASP A 538 -19.05 -6.12 -4.51
C ASP A 538 -19.60 -7.20 -5.47
N LEU A 539 -19.36 -7.08 -6.78
CA LEU A 539 -19.72 -8.12 -7.73
C LEU A 539 -18.99 -9.44 -7.44
N ALA A 540 -17.68 -9.40 -7.16
CA ALA A 540 -16.94 -10.59 -6.78
C ALA A 540 -17.52 -11.27 -5.53
N LYS A 541 -17.90 -10.47 -4.52
CA LYS A 541 -18.61 -10.95 -3.32
C LYS A 541 -19.99 -11.53 -3.66
N GLN A 542 -20.76 -10.91 -4.55
CA GLN A 542 -22.05 -11.45 -5.02
C GLN A 542 -21.89 -12.79 -5.75
N LEU A 543 -20.77 -13.01 -6.43
CA LEU A 543 -20.44 -14.28 -7.08
C LEU A 543 -19.70 -15.26 -6.13
N ALA A 544 -19.47 -14.87 -4.88
CA ALA A 544 -18.65 -15.56 -3.89
C ALA A 544 -17.28 -15.99 -4.44
N ARG A 545 -16.54 -15.00 -4.97
CA ARG A 545 -15.20 -15.16 -5.52
C ARG A 545 -14.21 -14.30 -4.73
N HIS A 546 -13.06 -14.88 -4.42
CA HIS A 546 -11.93 -14.17 -3.83
C HIS A 546 -11.47 -13.03 -4.77
N CYS A 547 -11.43 -11.80 -4.26
CA CYS A 547 -11.03 -10.62 -5.01
C CYS A 547 -9.89 -9.87 -4.29
N VAL A 548 -8.73 -9.84 -4.93
CA VAL A 548 -7.56 -9.12 -4.42
C VAL A 548 -7.55 -7.71 -4.99
N VAL A 549 -7.42 -6.70 -4.13
CA VAL A 549 -7.25 -5.31 -4.58
C VAL A 549 -5.80 -4.91 -4.37
N PHE A 550 -5.15 -4.47 -5.44
CA PHE A 550 -3.76 -4.07 -5.44
C PHE A 550 -3.66 -2.63 -5.89
N ASN A 551 -3.14 -1.75 -5.04
CA ASN A 551 -3.00 -0.33 -5.36
C ASN A 551 -1.72 -0.11 -6.16
N CYS A 552 -1.82 0.52 -7.32
CA CYS A 552 -0.70 0.72 -8.22
C CYS A 552 0.11 1.99 -7.93
N SER A 553 1.44 1.84 -7.95
CA SER A 553 2.42 2.92 -7.83
C SER A 553 3.45 2.84 -8.97
N GLU A 554 4.26 3.88 -9.10
CA GLU A 554 5.34 3.96 -10.10
C GLU A 554 6.45 2.92 -9.86
N GLN A 555 6.56 2.39 -8.63
CA GLN A 555 7.58 1.41 -8.21
C GLN A 555 7.24 -0.04 -8.60
N ILE A 556 6.09 -0.27 -9.26
CA ILE A 556 5.67 -1.63 -9.62
C ILE A 556 6.51 -2.16 -10.78
N ASP A 557 7.09 -3.34 -10.56
CA ASP A 557 7.82 -4.09 -11.57
C ASP A 557 6.96 -5.17 -12.26
N TYR A 558 7.34 -5.53 -13.49
CA TYR A 558 6.68 -6.57 -14.28
C TYR A 558 6.77 -7.95 -13.62
N LYS A 559 7.82 -8.23 -12.83
CA LYS A 559 7.94 -9.47 -12.05
C LYS A 559 6.91 -9.56 -10.93
N MET A 560 6.62 -8.44 -10.26
CA MET A 560 5.56 -8.39 -9.24
C MET A 560 4.19 -8.68 -9.86
N MET A 561 3.93 -8.13 -11.04
CA MET A 561 2.69 -8.40 -11.79
C MET A 561 2.61 -9.84 -12.29
N ALA A 562 3.70 -10.42 -12.79
CA ALA A 562 3.75 -11.84 -13.15
C ALA A 562 3.40 -12.75 -11.96
N LYS A 563 3.96 -12.46 -10.78
CA LYS A 563 3.65 -13.18 -9.53
C LYS A 563 2.17 -13.03 -9.15
N LEU A 564 1.61 -11.82 -9.21
CA LEU A 564 0.21 -11.57 -8.93
C LEU A 564 -0.72 -12.33 -9.89
N TYR A 565 -0.46 -12.25 -11.20
CA TYR A 565 -1.24 -12.95 -12.21
C TYR A 565 -1.14 -14.47 -12.08
N SER A 566 0.03 -15.00 -11.71
CA SER A 566 0.21 -16.42 -11.41
C SER A 566 -0.75 -16.89 -10.30
N GLY A 567 -0.90 -16.08 -9.24
CA GLY A 567 -1.87 -16.29 -8.18
C GLY A 567 -3.32 -16.22 -8.65
N VAL A 568 -3.68 -15.15 -9.36
CA VAL A 568 -5.03 -14.90 -9.89
C VAL A 568 -5.51 -16.04 -10.78
N VAL A 569 -4.66 -16.48 -11.70
CA VAL A 569 -4.94 -17.54 -12.67
C VAL A 569 -5.06 -18.91 -11.99
N SER A 570 -4.11 -19.24 -11.12
CA SER A 570 -4.07 -20.52 -10.41
C SER A 570 -5.18 -20.66 -9.37
N CYS A 571 -5.55 -19.57 -8.70
CA CYS A 571 -6.67 -19.55 -7.76
C CYS A 571 -8.03 -19.48 -8.45
N GLY A 572 -8.10 -18.93 -9.68
CA GLY A 572 -9.37 -18.55 -10.31
C GLY A 572 -10.02 -17.36 -9.62
N SER A 573 -9.20 -16.54 -8.97
CA SER A 573 -9.59 -15.33 -8.23
C SER A 573 -9.75 -14.14 -9.16
N TRP A 574 -10.31 -13.06 -8.65
CA TRP A 574 -10.34 -11.78 -9.34
C TRP A 574 -9.25 -10.87 -8.76
N THR A 575 -8.73 -9.97 -9.58
CA THR A 575 -7.88 -8.88 -9.11
C THR A 575 -8.42 -7.54 -9.61
N CYS A 576 -8.34 -6.52 -8.75
CA CYS A 576 -8.62 -5.13 -9.10
C CYS A 576 -7.33 -4.33 -8.90
N LEU A 577 -6.70 -3.95 -10.00
CA LEU A 577 -5.52 -3.08 -9.99
C LEU A 577 -6.01 -1.62 -9.92
N ASP A 578 -5.93 -1.04 -8.73
CA ASP A 578 -6.39 0.33 -8.47
C ASP A 578 -5.33 1.34 -8.92
N GLU A 579 -5.75 2.48 -9.48
CA GLU A 579 -4.85 3.50 -10.02
C GLU A 579 -3.81 2.96 -11.02
N PHE A 580 -4.23 2.00 -11.86
CA PHE A 580 -3.36 1.24 -12.78
C PHE A 580 -2.54 2.13 -13.74
N ASN A 581 -3.04 3.33 -14.02
CA ASN A 581 -2.36 4.33 -14.83
C ASN A 581 -1.26 5.13 -14.10
N ARG A 582 -0.81 4.67 -12.93
CA ARG A 582 0.43 5.12 -12.28
C ARG A 582 1.66 4.28 -12.65
N ILE A 583 1.47 3.15 -13.33
CA ILE A 583 2.57 2.30 -13.77
C ILE A 583 3.27 2.95 -14.97
N SER A 584 4.60 2.82 -15.02
CA SER A 584 5.41 3.30 -16.15
C SER A 584 5.03 2.60 -17.46
N ILE A 585 5.17 3.31 -18.58
CA ILE A 585 4.77 2.83 -19.90
C ILE A 585 5.58 1.58 -20.33
N GLU A 586 6.85 1.51 -19.93
CA GLU A 586 7.73 0.37 -20.20
C GLU A 586 7.20 -0.91 -19.55
N VAL A 587 6.83 -0.84 -18.26
CA VAL A 587 6.26 -1.98 -17.52
C VAL A 587 4.88 -2.36 -18.07
N LEU A 588 4.05 -1.38 -18.43
CA LEU A 588 2.73 -1.63 -19.04
C LEU A 588 2.83 -2.43 -20.35
N SER A 589 3.90 -2.23 -21.12
CA SER A 589 4.13 -2.95 -22.38
C SER A 589 4.40 -4.44 -22.14
N VAL A 590 5.16 -4.78 -21.09
CA VAL A 590 5.40 -6.18 -20.67
C VAL A 590 4.13 -6.81 -20.09
N ILE A 591 3.38 -6.06 -19.28
CA ILE A 591 2.08 -6.50 -18.75
C ILE A 591 1.09 -6.85 -19.87
N ALA A 592 1.10 -6.11 -21.00
CA ALA A 592 0.26 -6.43 -22.14
C ALA A 592 0.58 -7.82 -22.73
N GLN A 593 1.86 -8.21 -22.77
CA GLN A 593 2.27 -9.54 -23.22
C GLN A 593 1.81 -10.64 -22.24
N GLN A 594 1.98 -10.41 -20.94
CA GLN A 594 1.49 -11.29 -19.88
C GLN A 594 0.00 -11.58 -19.98
N LEU A 595 -0.81 -10.52 -20.07
CA LEU A 595 -2.27 -10.63 -20.17
C LEU A 595 -2.70 -11.29 -21.49
N THR A 596 -1.95 -11.05 -22.58
CA THR A 596 -2.20 -11.71 -23.87
C THR A 596 -1.98 -13.22 -23.76
N ALA A 597 -0.90 -13.66 -23.12
CA ALA A 597 -0.62 -15.08 -22.90
C ALA A 597 -1.74 -15.75 -22.09
N ILE A 598 -2.20 -15.11 -21.00
CA ILE A 598 -3.31 -15.61 -20.18
C ILE A 598 -4.61 -15.69 -21.00
N ARG A 599 -4.92 -14.66 -21.78
CA ARG A 599 -6.11 -14.63 -22.64
C ARG A 599 -6.08 -15.74 -23.69
N GLN A 600 -4.94 -15.97 -24.34
CA GLN A 600 -4.79 -17.04 -25.33
C GLN A 600 -5.04 -18.41 -24.70
N ALA A 601 -4.46 -18.67 -23.52
CA ALA A 601 -4.69 -19.91 -22.79
C ALA A 601 -6.17 -20.10 -22.42
N LEU A 602 -6.87 -19.03 -22.02
CA LEU A 602 -8.30 -19.05 -21.73
C LEU A 602 -9.16 -19.33 -22.97
N LEU A 603 -8.83 -18.75 -24.12
CA LEU A 603 -9.54 -18.96 -25.38
C LEU A 603 -9.36 -20.39 -25.92
N GLN A 604 -8.17 -20.95 -25.71
CA GLN A 604 -7.85 -22.34 -26.05
C GLN A 604 -8.42 -23.36 -25.05
N CYS A 605 -9.04 -22.91 -23.96
CA CYS A 605 -9.57 -23.76 -22.89
C CYS A 605 -8.53 -24.73 -22.30
N LEU A 606 -7.27 -24.29 -22.17
CA LEU A 606 -6.22 -25.12 -21.58
C LEU A 606 -6.50 -25.40 -20.09
N SER A 607 -6.05 -26.56 -19.60
CA SER A 607 -6.07 -26.86 -18.16
C SER A 607 -4.84 -26.30 -17.44
N GLU A 608 -3.71 -26.28 -18.14
CA GLU A 608 -2.41 -25.80 -17.66
C GLU A 608 -1.66 -25.16 -18.83
N PHE A 609 -0.80 -24.19 -18.56
CA PHE A 609 0.03 -23.54 -19.58
C PHE A 609 1.31 -22.98 -18.97
N PHE A 610 2.33 -22.82 -19.80
CA PHE A 610 3.57 -22.15 -19.39
C PHE A 610 3.37 -20.63 -19.42
N PHE A 611 3.69 -19.98 -18.32
CA PHE A 611 3.66 -18.54 -18.14
C PHE A 611 5.08 -18.03 -17.85
N GLU A 612 5.45 -16.87 -18.41
CA GLU A 612 6.81 -16.32 -18.34
C GLU A 612 7.89 -17.34 -18.77
N GLY A 613 7.59 -18.13 -19.81
CA GLY A 613 8.49 -19.12 -20.41
C GLY A 613 8.66 -20.43 -19.63
N ASN A 614 8.72 -20.37 -18.29
CA ASN A 614 9.24 -21.49 -17.49
C ASN A 614 8.30 -21.96 -16.36
N VAL A 615 7.22 -21.23 -16.04
CA VAL A 615 6.33 -21.58 -14.92
C VAL A 615 5.08 -22.26 -15.43
N LEU A 616 4.91 -23.55 -15.13
CA LEU A 616 3.68 -24.28 -15.42
C LEU A 616 2.58 -23.87 -14.43
N LEU A 617 1.53 -23.20 -14.92
CA LEU A 617 0.41 -22.75 -14.11
C LEU A 617 -0.86 -23.54 -14.41
N LYS A 618 -1.64 -23.81 -13.37
CA LYS A 618 -3.00 -24.35 -13.51
C LYS A 618 -3.95 -23.23 -13.92
N LEU A 619 -4.68 -23.40 -15.01
CA LEU A 619 -5.62 -22.40 -15.50
C LEU A 619 -7.02 -22.65 -14.92
N LYS A 620 -7.51 -21.71 -14.09
CA LYS A 620 -8.93 -21.69 -13.71
C LYS A 620 -9.67 -20.60 -14.51
N PRO A 621 -10.68 -20.95 -15.33
CA PRO A 621 -11.31 -20.02 -16.28
C PRO A 621 -12.19 -18.94 -15.63
N THR A 622 -12.29 -18.93 -14.31
CA THR A 622 -13.01 -17.94 -13.51
C THR A 622 -12.15 -16.75 -13.14
N CYS A 623 -10.86 -16.76 -13.48
CA CYS A 623 -9.95 -15.65 -13.23
C CYS A 623 -10.37 -14.40 -14.01
N LEU A 624 -10.17 -13.23 -13.40
CA LEU A 624 -10.48 -11.95 -14.01
C LEU A 624 -9.49 -10.88 -13.55
N VAL A 625 -9.03 -10.06 -14.49
CA VAL A 625 -8.25 -8.86 -14.21
C VAL A 625 -9.11 -7.64 -14.48
N CYS A 626 -9.32 -6.84 -13.44
CA CYS A 626 -9.95 -5.53 -13.53
C CYS A 626 -8.90 -4.46 -13.27
N ILE A 627 -8.94 -3.38 -14.06
CA ILE A 627 -8.10 -2.20 -13.85
C ILE A 627 -8.99 -1.00 -13.59
N THR A 628 -8.62 -0.12 -12.68
CA THR A 628 -9.30 1.16 -12.51
C THR A 628 -8.38 2.29 -12.91
N MET A 629 -8.98 3.35 -13.46
CA MET A 629 -8.27 4.56 -13.82
C MET A 629 -9.08 5.78 -13.38
N ASN A 630 -8.40 6.83 -12.92
CA ASN A 630 -9.02 8.16 -12.93
C ASN A 630 -8.29 9.04 -13.96
N PRO A 631 -8.89 9.25 -15.15
CA PRO A 631 -8.30 10.10 -16.18
C PRO A 631 -8.26 11.57 -15.73
N GLY A 632 -7.32 12.35 -16.27
CA GLY A 632 -7.23 13.80 -16.07
C GLY A 632 -6.54 14.28 -14.78
N TYR A 633 -6.01 13.37 -13.95
CA TYR A 633 -5.19 13.74 -12.79
C TYR A 633 -3.71 13.77 -13.17
N ALA A 634 -2.97 14.73 -12.60
CA ALA A 634 -1.53 14.86 -12.81
C ALA A 634 -0.77 13.59 -12.36
N GLY A 635 0.30 13.24 -13.09
CA GLY A 635 1.12 12.06 -12.81
C GLY A 635 0.48 10.73 -13.22
N ARG A 636 -0.40 10.73 -14.23
CA ARG A 636 -1.05 9.51 -14.73
C ARG A 636 -0.85 9.35 -16.24
N THR A 637 -0.50 8.13 -16.65
CA THR A 637 -0.21 7.75 -18.04
C THR A 637 -1.48 7.36 -18.78
N GLU A 638 -1.47 7.49 -20.10
CA GLU A 638 -2.50 6.84 -20.93
C GLU A 638 -2.12 5.38 -21.16
N LEU A 639 -3.13 4.51 -21.27
CA LEU A 639 -2.88 3.11 -21.59
C LEU A 639 -2.38 2.94 -23.02
N PRO A 640 -1.36 2.10 -23.25
CA PRO A 640 -0.98 1.64 -24.58
C PRO A 640 -2.14 0.95 -25.33
N ASP A 641 -2.20 1.10 -26.66
CA ASP A 641 -3.33 0.59 -27.45
C ASP A 641 -3.42 -0.95 -27.47
N ASN A 642 -2.27 -1.64 -27.48
CA ASN A 642 -2.20 -3.09 -27.35
C ASN A 642 -2.81 -3.59 -26.03
N LEU A 643 -2.69 -2.79 -24.96
CA LEU A 643 -3.26 -3.09 -23.66
C LEU A 643 -4.76 -2.77 -23.63
N LYS A 644 -5.20 -1.64 -24.21
CA LYS A 644 -6.62 -1.26 -24.29
C LYS A 644 -7.49 -2.38 -24.89
N ILE A 645 -7.00 -3.08 -25.92
CA ILE A 645 -7.72 -4.17 -26.60
C ILE A 645 -7.98 -5.39 -25.69
N LEU A 646 -7.21 -5.55 -24.61
CA LEU A 646 -7.37 -6.65 -23.65
C LEU A 646 -8.45 -6.37 -22.60
N PHE A 647 -8.98 -5.13 -22.55
CA PHE A 647 -9.96 -4.71 -21.56
C PHE A 647 -11.25 -4.20 -22.20
N ARG A 648 -12.38 -4.50 -21.57
CA ARG A 648 -13.67 -3.88 -21.89
C ARG A 648 -13.85 -2.61 -21.05
N PRO A 649 -13.93 -1.41 -21.66
CA PRO A 649 -14.01 -0.16 -20.91
C PRO A 649 -15.44 0.12 -20.39
N ILE A 650 -15.53 0.81 -19.25
CA ILE A 650 -16.76 1.43 -18.77
C ILE A 650 -16.51 2.77 -18.06
N SER A 651 -17.26 3.78 -18.43
CA SER A 651 -17.18 5.12 -17.84
C SER A 651 -18.09 5.25 -16.60
N MET A 652 -17.46 5.39 -15.44
CA MET A 652 -18.04 5.59 -14.11
C MET A 652 -18.02 7.08 -13.74
N MET A 653 -18.95 7.87 -14.29
CA MET A 653 -18.92 9.35 -14.20
C MET A 653 -19.58 9.93 -12.95
N VAL A 654 -20.89 9.74 -12.77
CA VAL A 654 -21.66 10.32 -11.66
C VAL A 654 -22.62 9.27 -11.11
N PRO A 655 -22.51 8.87 -9.84
CA PRO A 655 -23.43 7.92 -9.23
C PRO A 655 -24.73 8.60 -8.83
N ASP A 656 -25.81 7.82 -8.68
CA ASP A 656 -27.11 8.33 -8.25
C ASP A 656 -27.12 8.56 -6.74
N PHE A 657 -26.87 9.79 -6.32
CA PHE A 657 -26.86 10.18 -4.91
C PHE A 657 -28.22 9.96 -4.23
N THR A 658 -29.33 10.04 -4.97
CA THR A 658 -30.67 10.00 -4.39
C THR A 658 -31.02 8.57 -4.00
N LEU A 659 -30.76 7.63 -4.90
CA LEU A 659 -30.94 6.21 -4.62
C LEU A 659 -30.00 5.74 -3.50
N ILE A 660 -28.74 6.18 -3.52
CA ILE A 660 -27.79 5.82 -2.46
C ILE A 660 -28.25 6.37 -1.11
N ALA A 661 -28.68 7.63 -1.06
CA ALA A 661 -29.20 8.21 0.17
C ALA A 661 -30.47 7.51 0.65
N GLU A 662 -31.38 7.12 -0.24
CA GLU A 662 -32.58 6.35 0.11
C GLU A 662 -32.23 5.02 0.80
N VAL A 663 -31.36 4.22 0.17
CA VAL A 663 -30.99 2.90 0.71
C VAL A 663 -30.25 3.03 2.04
N MET A 664 -29.34 4.00 2.14
CA MET A 664 -28.63 4.28 3.39
C MET A 664 -29.58 4.73 4.51
N LEU A 665 -30.55 5.59 4.22
CA LEU A 665 -31.55 6.00 5.21
C LEU A 665 -32.42 4.81 5.65
N PHE A 666 -32.85 3.94 4.74
CA PHE A 666 -33.55 2.70 5.11
C PHE A 666 -32.69 1.81 6.01
N ALA A 667 -31.41 1.64 5.68
CA ALA A 667 -30.46 0.86 6.48
C ALA A 667 -30.26 1.43 7.90
N GLU A 668 -30.34 2.75 8.06
CA GLU A 668 -30.29 3.40 9.38
C GLU A 668 -31.64 3.36 10.13
N GLY A 669 -32.71 2.90 9.47
CA GLY A 669 -34.03 2.73 10.06
C GLY A 669 -35.00 3.87 9.78
N PHE A 670 -34.79 4.72 8.78
CA PHE A 670 -35.77 5.74 8.39
C PHE A 670 -36.93 5.12 7.61
N ALA A 671 -38.16 5.33 8.04
CA ALA A 671 -39.36 4.85 7.34
C ALA A 671 -39.72 5.72 6.12
N THR A 672 -39.43 7.03 6.18
CA THR A 672 -39.74 7.99 5.11
C THR A 672 -38.54 8.29 4.18
N ALA A 673 -37.60 7.34 4.08
CA ALA A 673 -36.32 7.48 3.37
C ALA A 673 -36.44 8.04 1.95
N ARG A 674 -37.38 7.54 1.11
CA ARG A 674 -37.56 7.98 -0.29
C ARG A 674 -37.89 9.48 -0.45
N LYS A 675 -38.64 10.06 0.50
CA LYS A 675 -38.98 11.50 0.47
C LYS A 675 -37.80 12.34 0.97
N LEU A 676 -37.14 11.85 2.01
CA LEU A 676 -36.00 12.52 2.63
C LEU A 676 -34.76 12.53 1.75
N SER A 677 -34.49 11.44 1.03
CA SER A 677 -33.35 11.31 0.11
C SER A 677 -33.38 12.35 -1.00
N LYS A 678 -34.56 12.59 -1.61
CA LYS A 678 -34.76 13.62 -2.64
C LYS A 678 -34.49 15.03 -2.12
N LYS A 679 -34.96 15.34 -0.91
CA LYS A 679 -34.69 16.64 -0.28
C LYS A 679 -33.21 16.79 0.07
N PHE A 680 -32.61 15.73 0.58
CA PHE A 680 -31.20 15.69 0.93
C PHE A 680 -30.30 15.96 -0.28
N THR A 681 -30.52 15.25 -1.40
CA THR A 681 -29.68 15.42 -2.58
C THR A 681 -29.89 16.76 -3.25
N TYR A 682 -31.13 17.26 -3.26
CA TYR A 682 -31.41 18.58 -3.79
C TYR A 682 -30.75 19.68 -2.96
N LEU A 683 -30.73 19.56 -1.63
CA LEU A 683 -29.99 20.48 -0.76
C LEU A 683 -28.49 20.49 -1.08
N PHE A 684 -27.86 19.31 -1.20
CA PHE A 684 -26.43 19.22 -1.56
C PHE A 684 -26.14 19.79 -2.95
N LYS A 685 -27.05 19.58 -3.90
CA LYS A 685 -26.96 20.17 -5.23
C LYS A 685 -27.01 21.71 -5.16
N LEU A 686 -27.99 22.28 -4.45
CA LEU A 686 -28.08 23.73 -4.25
C LEU A 686 -26.85 24.29 -3.54
N CYS A 687 -26.34 23.60 -2.51
CA CYS A 687 -25.11 24.02 -1.83
C CYS A 687 -23.91 24.07 -2.80
N SER A 688 -23.79 23.08 -3.70
CA SER A 688 -22.72 23.06 -4.69
C SER A 688 -22.87 24.11 -5.79
N GLU A 689 -24.09 24.58 -6.07
CA GLU A 689 -24.39 25.55 -7.15
C GLU A 689 -24.44 26.99 -6.65
N GLN A 690 -24.81 27.23 -5.38
CA GLN A 690 -25.09 28.56 -4.84
C GLN A 690 -24.06 29.07 -3.82
N LEU A 691 -23.33 28.19 -3.13
CA LEU A 691 -22.28 28.61 -2.20
C LEU A 691 -21.00 28.98 -2.96
N SER A 692 -20.12 29.73 -2.31
CA SER A 692 -18.84 30.10 -2.91
C SER A 692 -17.98 28.88 -3.28
N GLN A 693 -17.21 28.98 -4.37
CA GLN A 693 -16.27 27.92 -4.75
C GLN A 693 -15.04 27.97 -3.84
N GLN A 694 -14.88 26.93 -3.01
CA GLN A 694 -13.75 26.77 -2.10
C GLN A 694 -13.09 25.39 -2.33
N ASP A 695 -11.76 25.33 -2.30
CA ASP A 695 -11.00 24.08 -2.52
C ASP A 695 -11.32 22.98 -1.50
N HIS A 696 -11.78 23.36 -0.30
CA HIS A 696 -12.10 22.45 0.80
C HIS A 696 -13.59 22.08 0.88
N TYR A 697 -14.43 22.59 -0.02
CA TYR A 697 -15.83 22.19 -0.08
C TYR A 697 -15.95 20.84 -0.78
N ASP A 698 -16.51 19.87 -0.07
CA ASP A 698 -16.76 18.51 -0.57
C ASP A 698 -18.25 18.19 -0.44
N PHE A 699 -18.92 18.17 -1.60
CA PHE A 699 -20.30 17.70 -1.76
C PHE A 699 -20.37 16.32 -2.44
N GLY A 700 -19.24 15.61 -2.52
CA GLY A 700 -19.16 14.28 -3.11
C GLY A 700 -19.66 13.15 -2.20
N MET A 701 -19.55 11.91 -2.68
CA MET A 701 -20.10 10.73 -2.01
C MET A 701 -19.59 10.50 -0.58
N ARG A 702 -18.34 10.86 -0.29
CA ARG A 702 -17.76 10.68 1.06
C ARG A 702 -18.42 11.61 2.08
N ALA A 703 -18.68 12.86 1.68
CA ALA A 703 -19.45 13.80 2.48
C ALA A 703 -20.88 13.29 2.71
N VAL A 704 -21.57 12.90 1.64
CA VAL A 704 -22.94 12.35 1.71
C VAL A 704 -23.04 11.19 2.68
N LYS A 705 -22.16 10.18 2.55
CA LYS A 705 -22.14 9.01 3.42
C LYS A 705 -21.99 9.38 4.90
N SER A 706 -21.15 10.36 5.20
CA SER A 706 -20.88 10.79 6.59
C SER A 706 -22.11 11.42 7.23
N VAL A 707 -22.84 12.27 6.49
CA VAL A 707 -24.05 12.92 7.00
C VAL A 707 -25.16 11.89 7.27
N LEU A 708 -25.31 10.91 6.39
CA LEU A 708 -26.34 9.88 6.54
C LEU A 708 -26.06 8.95 7.73
N LEU A 709 -24.80 8.60 7.97
CA LEU A 709 -24.38 7.87 9.18
C LEU A 709 -24.65 8.67 10.45
N MET A 710 -24.38 9.98 10.42
CA MET A 710 -24.69 10.89 11.53
C MET A 710 -26.19 10.93 11.81
N ALA A 711 -27.03 11.06 10.77
CA ALA A 711 -28.48 11.05 10.89
C ALA A 711 -28.98 9.73 11.49
N GLY A 712 -28.42 8.58 11.10
CA GLY A 712 -28.74 7.28 11.70
C GLY A 712 -28.36 7.17 13.18
N ASN A 713 -27.22 7.73 13.57
CA ASN A 713 -26.82 7.78 14.97
C ASN A 713 -27.73 8.69 15.82
N LEU A 714 -28.17 9.83 15.26
CA LEU A 714 -29.16 10.70 15.92
C LEU A 714 -30.51 10.01 16.07
N LEU A 715 -30.97 9.28 15.05
CA LEU A 715 -32.22 8.52 15.11
C LEU A 715 -32.21 7.47 16.24
N LYS A 716 -31.08 6.81 16.48
CA LYS A 716 -30.92 5.84 17.57
C LYS A 716 -30.98 6.51 18.96
N LYS A 717 -30.48 7.74 19.09
CA LYS A 717 -30.50 8.50 20.35
C LYS A 717 -31.87 9.12 20.62
N HIS A 718 -32.57 9.56 19.58
CA HIS A 718 -33.80 10.35 19.67
C HIS A 718 -34.95 9.69 18.89
N MET A 719 -35.32 8.46 19.26
CA MET A 719 -36.29 7.64 18.52
C MET A 719 -37.71 8.23 18.42
N SER A 720 -38.07 9.16 19.30
CA SER A 720 -39.38 9.83 19.32
C SER A 720 -39.46 11.08 18.45
N GLU A 721 -38.34 11.58 17.93
CA GLU A 721 -38.32 12.77 17.10
C GLU A 721 -38.74 12.50 15.65
N LEU A 722 -39.17 13.56 14.96
CA LEU A 722 -39.53 13.48 13.56
C LEU A 722 -38.27 13.26 12.70
N GLU A 723 -38.30 12.20 11.87
CA GLU A 723 -37.18 11.77 11.01
C GLU A 723 -36.55 12.93 10.20
N HIS A 724 -37.35 13.87 9.67
CA HIS A 724 -36.83 15.00 8.91
C HIS A 724 -36.07 16.02 9.76
N ARG A 725 -36.38 16.18 11.06
CA ARG A 725 -35.64 17.08 11.97
C ARG A 725 -34.26 16.52 12.28
N LEU A 726 -34.18 15.22 12.52
CA LEU A 726 -32.91 14.53 12.79
C LEU A 726 -31.97 14.60 11.58
N LEU A 727 -32.52 14.42 10.38
CA LEU A 727 -31.74 14.56 9.14
C LEU A 727 -31.22 16.00 8.95
N LEU A 728 -32.05 17.00 9.23
CA LEU A 728 -31.65 18.41 9.18
C LEU A 728 -30.55 18.74 10.19
N ALA A 729 -30.66 18.26 11.42
CA ALA A 729 -29.63 18.44 12.45
C ALA A 729 -28.30 17.85 11.97
N ALA A 730 -28.30 16.61 11.49
CA ALA A 730 -27.10 15.97 10.94
C ALA A 730 -26.50 16.76 9.76
N MET A 731 -27.31 17.29 8.85
CA MET A 731 -26.82 18.11 7.73
C MET A 731 -26.15 19.39 8.20
N ARG A 732 -26.75 20.07 9.18
CA ARG A 732 -26.23 21.31 9.74
C ARG A 732 -24.91 21.05 10.46
N ASP A 733 -24.87 20.08 11.35
CA ASP A 733 -23.71 19.76 12.16
C ASP A 733 -22.54 19.28 11.31
N ALA A 734 -22.81 18.54 10.22
CA ALA A 734 -21.75 18.04 9.35
C ALA A 734 -21.20 19.06 8.35
N ASN A 735 -21.95 20.12 8.01
CA ASN A 735 -21.58 21.05 6.94
C ASN A 735 -21.21 22.46 7.44
N VAL A 736 -21.90 22.98 8.46
CA VAL A 736 -21.60 24.30 9.04
C VAL A 736 -20.14 24.45 9.49
N PRO A 737 -19.45 23.43 10.06
CA PRO A 737 -18.04 23.57 10.42
C PRO A 737 -17.10 23.83 9.25
N LYS A 738 -17.52 23.48 8.02
CA LYS A 738 -16.73 23.59 6.79
C LYS A 738 -16.92 24.92 6.06
N PHE A 739 -18.08 25.55 6.22
CA PHE A 739 -18.42 26.75 5.45
C PHE A 739 -17.69 27.99 5.96
N VAL A 740 -17.36 28.88 5.02
CA VAL A 740 -16.92 30.24 5.35
C VAL A 740 -18.10 31.04 5.94
N ALA A 741 -17.80 32.09 6.71
CA ALA A 741 -18.82 32.83 7.44
C ALA A 741 -19.93 33.39 6.52
N ASP A 742 -19.58 33.84 5.32
CA ASP A 742 -20.51 34.43 4.35
C ASP A 742 -21.47 33.41 3.73
N ASP A 743 -21.08 32.12 3.69
CA ASP A 743 -21.89 31.04 3.12
C ASP A 743 -22.86 30.41 4.15
N VAL A 744 -22.66 30.65 5.46
CA VAL A 744 -23.54 30.11 6.52
C VAL A 744 -24.97 30.68 6.46
N PRO A 745 -25.17 32.01 6.23
CA PRO A 745 -26.51 32.56 5.98
C PRO A 745 -27.16 31.95 4.74
N LEU A 746 -26.45 31.86 3.61
CA LEU A 746 -26.95 31.28 2.36
C LEU A 746 -27.41 29.83 2.55
N PHE A 747 -26.61 29.03 3.26
CA PHE A 747 -26.99 27.66 3.62
C PHE A 747 -28.27 27.61 4.47
N SER A 748 -28.43 28.56 5.40
CA SER A 748 -29.61 28.64 6.26
C SER A 748 -30.87 28.96 5.47
N ASP A 749 -30.77 29.84 4.46
CA ASP A 749 -31.86 30.18 3.55
C ASP A 749 -32.27 28.97 2.69
N ILE A 750 -31.30 28.25 2.13
CA ILE A 750 -31.53 27.00 1.38
C ILE A 750 -32.25 25.96 2.24
N VAL A 751 -31.84 25.81 3.50
CA VAL A 751 -32.48 24.89 4.46
C VAL A 751 -33.93 25.32 4.73
N GLN A 752 -34.16 26.62 4.95
CA GLN A 752 -35.50 27.17 5.22
C GLN A 752 -36.46 26.94 4.05
N ASP A 753 -36.00 27.13 2.82
CA ASP A 753 -36.81 26.89 1.62
C ASP A 753 -37.20 25.41 1.45
N LEU A 754 -36.28 24.49 1.73
CA LEU A 754 -36.52 23.05 1.59
C LEU A 754 -37.27 22.45 2.79
N PHE A 755 -37.17 23.07 3.96
CA PHE A 755 -37.78 22.64 5.20
C PHE A 755 -38.45 23.81 5.97
N PRO A 756 -39.57 24.35 5.45
CA PRO A 756 -40.18 25.58 5.96
C PRO A 756 -40.66 25.52 7.42
N SER A 757 -40.94 24.32 7.94
CA SER A 757 -41.69 24.14 9.18
C SER A 757 -40.85 24.04 10.46
N ASN A 758 -39.50 24.03 10.42
CA ASN A 758 -38.71 23.60 11.58
C ASN A 758 -37.31 24.26 11.70
N ALA A 759 -37.22 25.59 11.57
CA ALA A 759 -36.01 26.34 11.91
C ALA A 759 -35.81 26.52 13.44
N GLN A 760 -36.03 25.46 14.24
CA GLN A 760 -35.61 25.51 15.64
C GLN A 760 -34.11 25.20 15.72
N LYS A 761 -33.39 26.07 16.43
CA LYS A 761 -31.99 25.86 16.80
C LYS A 761 -31.89 24.52 17.52
N GLY A 762 -31.08 23.59 17.00
CA GLY A 762 -30.70 22.42 17.78
C GLY A 762 -30.03 22.87 19.06
N ASP A 763 -30.37 22.22 20.18
CA ASP A 763 -29.63 22.38 21.43
C ASP A 763 -28.16 22.07 21.14
N GLY A 764 -27.29 23.05 21.38
CA GLY A 764 -25.84 22.82 21.35
C GLY A 764 -25.55 21.64 22.27
N GLY A 765 -24.85 20.62 21.76
CA GLY A 765 -24.58 19.41 22.52
C GLY A 765 -24.00 19.71 23.91
N SER A 766 -24.13 18.74 24.83
CA SER A 766 -23.80 18.88 26.27
C SER A 766 -22.36 19.33 26.60
N LEU A 767 -21.48 19.46 25.62
CA LEU A 767 -20.14 20.06 25.76
C LEU A 767 -20.17 21.60 25.76
N ALA A 768 -21.19 22.23 25.16
CA ALA A 768 -21.35 23.68 25.19
C ALA A 768 -21.67 24.18 26.62
N GLU A 769 -22.42 23.40 27.40
CA GLU A 769 -22.68 23.66 28.83
C GLU A 769 -21.44 23.47 29.72
N GLY A 770 -20.39 22.81 29.21
CA GLY A 770 -19.08 22.67 29.84
C GLY A 770 -18.00 23.60 29.27
N GLY A 771 -18.36 24.57 28.42
CA GLY A 771 -17.46 25.49 27.70
C GLY A 771 -16.42 26.18 28.57
N ASP A 772 -16.85 26.64 29.76
CA ASP A 772 -15.97 27.32 30.72
C ASP A 772 -15.01 26.36 31.42
N ASN A 773 -15.38 25.08 31.56
CA ASN A 773 -14.53 24.03 32.12
C ASN A 773 -13.49 23.49 31.11
N LEU A 774 -13.72 23.60 29.80
CA LEU A 774 -12.76 23.21 28.75
C LEU A 774 -11.44 24.00 28.83
N PHE A 775 -11.48 25.26 29.25
CA PHE A 775 -10.27 26.10 29.38
C PHE A 775 -9.63 26.03 30.77
N SER A 776 -10.30 25.41 31.76
CA SER A 776 -9.73 25.18 33.10
C SER A 776 -8.46 24.32 33.08
N SER A 777 -8.29 23.53 32.01
CA SER A 777 -7.14 22.65 31.77
C SER A 777 -5.91 23.32 31.16
N SER A 778 -6.03 24.57 30.69
CA SER A 778 -5.01 25.25 29.88
C SER A 778 -4.66 26.61 30.48
N PRO A 779 -3.78 26.65 31.51
CA PRO A 779 -3.42 27.90 32.18
C PRO A 779 -2.77 28.88 31.19
N GLY A 780 -3.23 30.14 31.19
CA GLY A 780 -2.73 31.22 30.32
C GLY A 780 -3.55 31.50 29.07
N LEU A 781 -4.63 30.75 28.80
CA LEU A 781 -5.55 31.02 27.69
C LEU A 781 -6.84 31.68 28.19
N THR A 782 -7.36 32.64 27.41
CA THR A 782 -8.67 33.26 27.69
C THR A 782 -9.75 32.55 26.87
N PRO A 783 -10.87 32.11 27.47
CA PRO A 783 -11.95 31.48 26.74
C PRO A 783 -12.62 32.48 25.79
N VAL A 784 -12.58 32.19 24.49
CA VAL A 784 -13.29 32.96 23.46
C VAL A 784 -14.47 32.11 22.94
N PRO A 785 -15.72 32.63 22.93
CA PRO A 785 -16.90 31.84 22.53
C PRO A 785 -16.79 31.20 21.15
N ALA A 786 -16.24 31.92 20.17
CA ALA A 786 -16.00 31.40 18.83
C ALA A 786 -15.01 30.21 18.83
N GLN A 787 -14.00 30.24 19.71
CA GLN A 787 -13.01 29.19 19.86
C GLN A 787 -13.60 27.96 20.56
N ILE A 788 -14.42 28.15 21.61
CA ILE A 788 -15.18 27.07 22.25
C ILE A 788 -16.04 26.34 21.21
N SER A 789 -16.79 27.09 20.41
CA SER A 789 -17.62 26.53 19.33
C SER A 789 -16.79 25.70 18.35
N LYS A 790 -15.61 26.17 17.95
CA LYS A 790 -14.70 25.42 17.06
C LYS A 790 -14.11 24.17 17.70
N ILE A 791 -13.84 24.18 19.01
CA ILE A 791 -13.38 23.01 19.76
C ILE A 791 -14.48 21.94 19.80
N VAL A 792 -15.73 22.35 20.05
CA VAL A 792 -16.89 21.43 20.04
C VAL A 792 -17.10 20.84 18.64
N GLN A 793 -17.05 21.66 17.59
CA GLN A 793 -17.14 21.19 16.20
C GLN A 793 -16.03 20.20 15.84
N LEU A 794 -14.80 20.43 16.31
CA LEU A 794 -13.69 19.49 16.11
C LEU A 794 -13.97 18.15 16.80
N PHE A 795 -14.44 18.17 18.04
CA PHE A 795 -14.81 16.96 18.77
C PHE A 795 -15.90 16.17 18.04
N GLU A 796 -16.99 16.82 17.66
CA GLU A 796 -18.11 16.19 16.95
C GLU A 796 -17.66 15.60 15.60
N THR A 797 -16.78 16.31 14.88
CA THR A 797 -16.24 15.82 13.61
C THR A 797 -15.33 14.59 13.81
N LEU A 798 -14.52 14.57 14.88
CA LEU A 798 -13.66 13.42 15.23
C LEU A 798 -14.45 12.18 15.66
N GLN A 799 -15.65 12.35 16.24
CA GLN A 799 -16.56 11.23 16.52
C GLN A 799 -17.08 10.56 15.25
N LEU A 800 -17.11 11.28 14.12
CA LEU A 800 -17.60 10.79 12.84
C LEU A 800 -16.48 10.29 11.92
N ARG A 801 -15.28 10.85 12.03
CA ARG A 801 -14.17 10.60 11.11
C ARG A 801 -12.84 10.51 11.84
N ILE A 802 -12.02 9.56 11.39
CA ILE A 802 -10.66 9.33 11.93
C ILE A 802 -9.69 10.43 11.47
N GLY A 803 -9.89 11.01 10.29
CA GLY A 803 -9.04 12.08 9.73
C GLY A 803 -9.80 13.39 9.54
N VAL A 804 -9.25 14.49 10.06
CA VAL A 804 -9.83 15.84 10.00
C VAL A 804 -8.75 16.85 9.64
N SER A 805 -9.06 17.79 8.76
CA SER A 805 -8.18 18.90 8.40
C SER A 805 -8.65 20.19 9.09
N LEU A 806 -7.75 20.84 9.84
CA LEU A 806 -7.98 22.18 10.37
C LEU A 806 -7.51 23.21 9.35
N VAL A 807 -8.45 23.87 8.67
CA VAL A 807 -8.16 24.86 7.63
C VAL A 807 -8.21 26.28 8.21
N GLY A 808 -7.18 27.09 7.93
CA GLY A 808 -7.10 28.49 8.36
C GLY A 808 -5.69 29.04 8.26
N GLN A 809 -5.54 30.36 8.36
CA GLN A 809 -4.24 31.04 8.27
C GLN A 809 -3.30 30.71 9.44
N THR A 810 -2.00 30.93 9.28
CA THR A 810 -1.05 30.84 10.41
C THR A 810 -1.49 31.76 11.56
N LEU A 811 -1.22 31.36 12.80
CA LEU A 811 -1.63 32.08 14.01
C LEU A 811 -3.16 32.21 14.25
N SER A 812 -4.00 31.51 13.50
CA SER A 812 -5.46 31.54 13.69
C SER A 812 -5.99 30.69 14.87
N GLY A 813 -5.14 30.29 15.82
CA GLY A 813 -5.53 29.49 17.00
C GLY A 813 -5.81 28.00 16.75
N LYS A 814 -5.51 27.44 15.56
CA LYS A 814 -5.75 26.01 15.24
C LYS A 814 -5.06 25.05 16.22
N THR A 815 -3.79 25.35 16.55
CA THR A 815 -3.01 24.54 17.50
C THR A 815 -3.67 24.51 18.87
N VAL A 816 -4.07 25.70 19.34
CA VAL A 816 -4.77 25.85 20.62
C VAL A 816 -6.06 25.03 20.66
N CYS A 817 -6.83 24.97 19.55
CA CYS A 817 -8.07 24.20 19.50
C CYS A 817 -7.86 22.70 19.76
N TYR A 818 -6.96 22.04 19.03
CA TYR A 818 -6.78 20.59 19.20
C TYR A 818 -6.05 20.24 20.50
N GLU A 819 -5.11 21.08 20.96
CA GLU A 819 -4.41 20.87 22.24
C GLU A 819 -5.35 21.04 23.43
N THR A 820 -6.22 22.05 23.41
CA THR A 820 -7.22 22.28 24.46
C THR A 820 -8.21 21.12 24.50
N LEU A 821 -8.64 20.63 23.34
CA LEU A 821 -9.50 19.45 23.24
C LEU A 821 -8.81 18.20 23.83
N ALA A 822 -7.54 17.95 23.47
CA ALA A 822 -6.79 16.81 23.96
C ALA A 822 -6.62 16.83 25.49
N LYS A 823 -6.26 17.99 26.07
CA LYS A 823 -6.15 18.19 27.52
C LYS A 823 -7.48 18.01 28.23
N SER A 824 -8.54 18.59 27.68
CA SER A 824 -9.89 18.50 28.26
C SER A 824 -10.41 17.07 28.29
N LEU A 825 -10.26 16.31 27.20
CA LEU A 825 -10.69 14.91 27.15
C LEU A 825 -9.87 14.02 28.10
N THR A 826 -8.59 14.34 28.29
CA THR A 826 -7.71 13.64 29.25
C THR A 826 -8.13 13.93 30.69
N LEU A 827 -8.50 15.18 31.03
CA LEU A 827 -9.02 15.51 32.36
C LEU A 827 -10.41 14.92 32.63
N LEU A 828 -11.29 14.93 31.62
CA LEU A 828 -12.62 14.31 31.74
C LEU A 828 -12.53 12.81 31.99
N ARG A 829 -11.51 12.13 31.46
CA ARG A 829 -11.19 10.73 31.83
C ARG A 829 -10.88 10.61 33.32
N ASP A 830 -10.00 11.45 33.84
CA ASP A 830 -9.54 11.38 35.23
C ASP A 830 -10.67 11.67 36.23
N GLN A 831 -11.64 12.49 35.84
CA GLN A 831 -12.79 12.85 36.68
C GLN A 831 -14.00 11.91 36.50
N PHE A 832 -14.24 11.39 35.29
CA PHE A 832 -15.41 10.59 34.96
C PHE A 832 -15.00 9.35 34.15
N LEU A 833 -14.76 8.23 34.86
CA LEU A 833 -14.40 6.89 34.37
C LEU A 833 -15.32 6.25 33.30
N LYS A 834 -16.33 6.97 32.77
CA LYS A 834 -17.42 6.40 31.96
C LYS A 834 -17.45 6.76 30.47
N TYR A 835 -16.72 7.78 29.99
CA TYR A 835 -16.93 8.29 28.62
C TYR A 835 -15.69 8.38 27.70
N VAL A 836 -14.47 8.46 28.23
CA VAL A 836 -13.24 8.49 27.43
C VAL A 836 -12.27 7.44 27.99
N GLN A 837 -12.09 6.32 27.28
CA GLN A 837 -11.37 5.16 27.81
C GLN A 837 -9.84 5.27 27.75
N LYS A 838 -9.25 6.25 27.04
CA LYS A 838 -7.79 6.31 26.79
C LYS A 838 -7.23 7.74 26.82
N GLU A 839 -5.99 7.88 27.28
CA GLU A 839 -5.19 9.11 27.21
C GLU A 839 -4.99 9.55 25.75
N ILE A 840 -5.11 10.84 25.47
CA ILE A 840 -4.87 11.36 24.11
C ILE A 840 -3.40 11.76 24.00
N LYS A 841 -2.65 11.02 23.18
CA LYS A 841 -1.27 11.34 22.81
C LYS A 841 -1.23 12.02 21.46
N THR A 842 -0.54 13.15 21.38
CA THR A 842 -0.38 13.92 20.15
C THR A 842 1.05 13.84 19.64
N HIS A 843 1.22 13.55 18.35
CA HIS A 843 2.50 13.59 17.64
C HIS A 843 2.40 14.60 16.49
N VAL A 844 3.40 15.47 16.36
CA VAL A 844 3.44 16.53 15.34
C VAL A 844 4.57 16.23 14.36
N LEU A 845 4.25 16.24 13.07
CA LEU A 845 5.18 15.97 11.98
C LEU A 845 4.91 16.93 10.82
N ASN A 846 5.98 17.45 10.22
CA ASN A 846 5.90 18.14 8.94
C ASN A 846 6.30 17.19 7.81
N PRO A 847 5.37 16.68 6.99
CA PRO A 847 5.70 15.71 5.94
C PRO A 847 6.58 16.30 4.83
N LYS A 848 6.75 17.63 4.76
CA LYS A 848 7.61 18.29 3.76
C LYS A 848 9.07 18.46 4.19
N CYS A 849 9.42 18.15 5.44
CA CYS A 849 10.81 18.28 5.90
C CYS A 849 11.64 17.00 5.75
N ILE A 850 11.03 15.93 5.25
CA ILE A 850 11.64 14.62 5.05
C ILE A 850 11.25 14.08 3.67
N SER A 851 12.02 13.12 3.16
CA SER A 851 11.71 12.43 1.90
C SER A 851 10.47 11.54 2.06
N MET A 852 9.88 11.12 0.93
CA MET A 852 8.76 10.18 0.95
C MET A 852 9.16 8.81 1.51
N GLY A 853 10.40 8.39 1.26
CA GLY A 853 10.97 7.16 1.81
C GLY A 853 11.13 7.24 3.33
N GLU A 854 11.68 8.34 3.85
CA GLU A 854 11.81 8.57 5.30
C GLU A 854 10.44 8.67 6.00
N LEU A 855 9.41 9.17 5.32
CA LEU A 855 8.07 9.33 5.88
C LEU A 855 7.31 8.00 5.99
N TYR A 856 7.25 7.23 4.90
CA TYR A 856 6.43 6.01 4.82
C TYR A 856 7.22 4.72 5.02
N GLY A 857 8.52 4.79 4.84
CA GLY A 857 9.44 3.67 4.81
C GLY A 857 9.94 3.45 3.40
N GLU A 858 11.18 3.02 3.33
CA GLU A 858 11.82 2.63 2.09
C GLU A 858 12.56 1.33 2.31
N PHE A 859 12.72 0.59 1.23
CA PHE A 859 13.55 -0.59 1.25
C PHE A 859 15.00 -0.12 1.33
N SER A 860 15.66 -0.39 2.45
CA SER A 860 17.07 -0.02 2.59
C SER A 860 17.88 -0.94 1.68
N GLU A 861 18.48 -0.36 0.65
CA GLU A 861 19.36 -1.12 -0.24
C GLU A 861 20.54 -1.72 0.52
N LEU A 862 20.96 -1.12 1.63
CA LEU A 862 22.12 -1.50 2.42
C LEU A 862 21.82 -2.68 3.37
N THR A 863 20.69 -2.66 4.07
CA THR A 863 20.32 -3.73 5.01
C THR A 863 19.44 -4.82 4.39
N GLN A 864 18.86 -4.58 3.21
CA GLN A 864 17.80 -5.42 2.61
C GLN A 864 16.58 -5.61 3.49
N GLU A 865 16.41 -4.72 4.46
CA GLU A 865 15.25 -4.69 5.31
C GLU A 865 14.39 -3.49 4.93
N TRP A 866 13.08 -3.67 5.05
CA TRP A 866 12.17 -2.55 5.01
C TRP A 866 12.47 -1.66 6.22
N GLN A 867 13.01 -0.47 5.97
CA GLN A 867 13.17 0.52 7.01
C GLN A 867 11.82 1.23 7.17
N ASP A 868 11.22 1.10 8.35
CA ASP A 868 9.97 1.80 8.63
C ASP A 868 10.20 3.31 8.61
N GLY A 869 9.33 4.02 7.89
CA GLY A 869 9.32 5.47 7.93
C GLY A 869 8.83 6.01 9.26
N LEU A 870 9.10 7.28 9.50
CA LEU A 870 8.71 7.98 10.72
C LEU A 870 7.18 7.95 10.93
N GLY A 871 6.41 8.14 9.86
CA GLY A 871 4.95 8.07 9.90
C GLY A 871 4.44 6.67 10.28
N SER A 872 5.01 5.64 9.65
CA SER A 872 4.69 4.23 9.92
C SER A 872 5.03 3.84 11.37
N SER A 873 6.19 4.28 11.85
CA SER A 873 6.66 4.06 13.23
C SER A 873 5.74 4.71 14.27
N LEU A 874 5.31 5.96 14.05
CA LEU A 874 4.37 6.66 14.94
C LEU A 874 3.01 5.93 15.03
N ILE A 875 2.51 5.43 13.89
CA ILE A 875 1.25 4.66 13.84
C ILE A 875 1.42 3.32 14.57
N ARG A 876 2.54 2.62 14.39
CA ARG A 876 2.82 1.35 15.10
C ARG A 876 2.94 1.56 16.61
N MET A 877 3.68 2.58 17.06
CA MET A 877 3.81 2.91 18.49
C MET A 877 2.44 3.16 19.14
N THR A 878 1.55 3.85 18.44
CA THR A 878 0.20 4.19 18.94
C THR A 878 -0.78 3.01 18.91
N THR A 879 -0.61 2.06 17.98
CA THR A 879 -1.49 0.88 17.85
C THR A 879 -1.06 -0.30 18.72
N ILE A 880 0.25 -0.57 18.85
CA ILE A 880 0.79 -1.70 19.62
C ILE A 880 0.75 -1.42 21.12
N GLY A 881 0.96 -0.16 21.55
CA GLY A 881 0.91 0.24 22.96
C GLY A 881 -0.50 0.18 23.60
N GLY A 882 -1.54 -0.15 22.82
CA GLY A 882 -2.91 -0.30 23.30
C GLY A 882 -3.37 -1.74 23.58
N ALA A 883 -2.48 -2.73 23.41
CA ALA A 883 -2.73 -4.16 23.63
C ALA A 883 -2.11 -4.70 24.94
N GLY A 884 -1.67 -3.81 25.84
CA GLY A 884 -1.23 -4.14 27.20
C GLY A 884 -2.39 -4.13 28.19
#